data_AF-A0A238BYV1-F1
#
_entry.id   AF-A0A238BYV1-F1
#
_cell.length_a   1.000
_cell.length_b   1.000
_cell.length_c   1.000
_cell.angle_alpha   90.00
_cell.angle_beta   90.00
_cell.angle_gamma   90.00
#
_symmetry.space_group_name_H-M   'P 1'
#
loop_
_entity.id
_entity.type
_entity.pdbx_description
1 polymer ?
#
loop_
_entity_poly.entity_id
_entity_poly.type
_entity_poly.pdbx_seq_one_letter_code
_entity_poly.pdbx_strand_id
1 'polypeptide(L)'
;MNIVEYLSSSHTDDPRYCLNIAFAVRTLQQQNELVTDIGIAGNQLFPTPTSDDEFVRRFLMLGNCEGIYFARQKVFTCILVPGLCRIIQAGKGLIILQQILEISQSNYAPKIEPLLIALALCARYKVRDTQSKRKLPWDTEEEPEKLFPDAVCRDIRPVMENTYQKCLQQLALFSVHKVCLTPTHLFMFINYCKVVSKQSGLKKDSNGWGRALRATVIKWYYNQTPDRLAVMVTKYRHRINYSHRDLFCLSHIHPKQSFPPECNYWQYQQDYENIIAYVVKGSEKVRKRRQELFLKRQSKRQHLDLEETERVRQTLEELNLKRTEKKKVSEDVEVTTSTSSRKVTDSQVTNALKYIDAFEELQNLTSANIDRAVSLILQYGKIISEKYMISMLCFEKEQIPEELLSSKKVWGALLRRMTLPTMLKNIGRMSGIDLFNEADDSVFNYLSDVLSNITWFFYDDDKNYTDFTRDDPASLFVRRLNDIEKLKQERLHPLAILFAKMNYEHGHEMRGNRVWKPVRSIQKAFDNAFYNCFDAVEVTNKQYLIAVDISASDSMDSFVQGTMLACSQAAATLSMALIQHEENVVPLAFSNFLAPLEWDKFMSLGEYLSATKNLIYGKTDCALPMCWAIENAVYVDVFIILTDNDVSVKSMKPSDAIRWYREQMDVPNAKLIVIAMSGKSESLANPSDPNMLVIYGMNPSVPQVIYDFVRDFQPTH
;
A
#
# COMPACT_ATOMS: atom_id res chain seq x y z
N MET A 1 -18.46 -13.77 -5.85
CA MET A 1 -17.24 -13.73 -6.69
C MET A 1 -16.80 -15.15 -7.05
N ASN A 2 -16.53 -15.46 -8.32
CA ASN A 2 -15.94 -16.76 -8.70
C ASN A 2 -14.41 -16.72 -8.56
N ILE A 3 -13.88 -17.25 -7.45
CA ILE A 3 -12.44 -17.22 -7.13
C ILE A 3 -11.61 -17.91 -8.21
N VAL A 4 -12.09 -19.02 -8.75
CA VAL A 4 -11.37 -19.82 -9.75
C VAL A 4 -11.19 -18.98 -11.00
N GLU A 5 -12.27 -18.42 -11.52
CA GLU A 5 -12.25 -17.57 -12.70
C GLU A 5 -11.37 -16.32 -12.50
N TYR A 6 -11.52 -15.65 -11.35
CA TYR A 6 -10.74 -14.47 -11.04
C TYR A 6 -9.23 -14.76 -10.97
N LEU A 7 -8.81 -15.82 -10.30
CA LEU A 7 -7.38 -16.19 -10.22
C LEU A 7 -6.86 -16.73 -11.57
N SER A 8 -7.66 -17.51 -12.29
CA SER A 8 -7.32 -18.05 -13.61
C SER A 8 -7.16 -16.96 -14.66
N SER A 9 -7.85 -15.82 -14.55
CA SER A 9 -7.69 -14.69 -15.48
C SER A 9 -6.26 -14.11 -15.53
N SER A 10 -5.42 -14.37 -14.51
CA SER A 10 -4.01 -13.98 -14.52
C SER A 10 -3.10 -14.98 -15.25
N HIS A 11 -3.62 -16.13 -15.66
CA HIS A 11 -2.85 -17.26 -16.20
C HIS A 11 -3.66 -18.04 -17.25
N THR A 12 -4.26 -17.34 -18.21
CA THR A 12 -5.00 -17.94 -19.33
C THR A 12 -4.17 -18.97 -20.10
N ASP A 13 -2.85 -18.78 -20.13
CA ASP A 13 -1.92 -19.52 -20.97
C ASP A 13 -1.44 -20.83 -20.31
N ASP A 14 -1.84 -21.12 -19.06
CA ASP A 14 -1.39 -22.30 -18.29
C ASP A 14 -2.57 -23.12 -17.75
N PRO A 15 -3.14 -24.04 -18.55
CA PRO A 15 -4.32 -24.81 -18.15
C PRO A 15 -4.05 -25.73 -16.95
N ARG A 16 -2.81 -26.22 -16.78
CA ARG A 16 -2.43 -27.03 -15.60
C ARG A 16 -2.47 -26.19 -14.32
N TYR A 17 -2.05 -24.93 -14.40
CA TYR A 17 -2.12 -24.01 -13.28
C TYR A 17 -3.57 -23.66 -12.92
N CYS A 18 -4.43 -23.44 -13.92
CA CYS A 18 -5.87 -23.24 -13.70
C CYS A 18 -6.55 -24.45 -13.05
N LEU A 19 -6.21 -25.68 -13.47
CA LEU A 19 -6.70 -26.90 -12.83
C LEU A 19 -6.27 -27.01 -11.36
N ASN A 20 -5.02 -26.63 -11.04
CA ASN A 20 -4.54 -26.61 -9.67
C ASN A 20 -5.28 -25.58 -8.79
N ILE A 21 -5.63 -24.41 -9.35
CA ILE A 21 -6.47 -23.41 -8.66
C ILE A 21 -7.83 -24.02 -8.35
N ALA A 22 -8.51 -24.59 -9.35
CA ALA A 22 -9.83 -25.19 -9.20
C ALA A 22 -9.84 -26.32 -8.15
N PHE A 23 -8.82 -27.18 -8.18
CA PHE A 23 -8.64 -28.25 -7.19
C PHE A 23 -8.49 -27.68 -5.78
N ALA A 24 -7.57 -26.72 -5.59
CA ALA A 24 -7.32 -26.14 -4.27
C ALA A 24 -8.57 -25.43 -3.70
N VAL A 25 -9.30 -24.67 -4.52
CA VAL A 25 -10.54 -24.00 -4.10
C VAL A 25 -11.60 -25.03 -3.68
N ARG A 26 -11.83 -26.06 -4.49
CA ARG A 26 -12.82 -27.10 -4.19
C ARG A 26 -12.51 -27.84 -2.90
N THR A 27 -11.25 -28.22 -2.67
CA THR A 27 -10.83 -28.90 -1.44
C THR A 27 -11.04 -28.01 -0.21
N LEU A 28 -10.72 -26.72 -0.31
CA LEU A 28 -10.90 -25.78 0.79
C LEU A 28 -12.39 -25.49 1.08
N GLN A 29 -13.23 -25.43 0.05
CA GLN A 29 -14.69 -25.27 0.21
C GLN A 29 -15.29 -26.46 0.94
N GLN A 30 -14.97 -27.68 0.50
CA GLN A 30 -15.43 -28.92 1.15
C GLN A 30 -15.00 -28.99 2.62
N GLN A 31 -13.77 -28.56 2.93
CA GLN A 31 -13.32 -28.52 4.33
C GLN A 31 -14.02 -27.44 5.16
N ASN A 32 -14.32 -26.29 4.57
CA ASN A 32 -15.05 -25.24 5.28
C ASN A 32 -16.47 -25.71 5.63
N GLU A 33 -17.16 -26.39 4.70
CA GLU A 33 -18.48 -27.00 4.90
C GLU A 33 -18.47 -28.05 6.02
N LEU A 34 -17.50 -28.96 6.01
CA LEU A 34 -17.34 -29.98 7.06
C LEU A 34 -17.11 -29.36 8.45
N VAL A 35 -16.31 -28.29 8.55
CA VAL A 35 -16.03 -27.62 9.82
C VAL A 35 -17.26 -26.85 10.32
N THR A 36 -18.06 -26.27 9.42
CA THR A 36 -19.32 -25.62 9.82
C THR A 36 -20.33 -26.62 10.36
N ASP A 37 -20.44 -27.81 9.77
CA ASP A 37 -21.35 -28.86 10.23
C ASP A 37 -20.97 -29.40 11.62
N ILE A 38 -19.67 -29.55 11.90
CA ILE A 38 -19.17 -29.96 13.22
C ILE A 38 -19.43 -28.87 14.27
N GLY A 39 -19.30 -27.59 13.89
CA GLY A 39 -19.56 -26.45 14.78
C GLY A 39 -21.03 -26.27 15.17
N ILE A 40 -21.97 -26.83 14.40
CA ILE A 40 -23.40 -26.87 14.74
C ILE A 40 -23.69 -27.99 15.75
N ALA A 41 -22.88 -29.05 15.77
CA ALA A 41 -23.07 -30.23 16.62
C ALA A 41 -22.31 -30.20 17.97
N GLY A 42 -21.44 -29.21 18.21
CA GLY A 42 -20.68 -29.10 19.47
C GLY A 42 -20.28 -27.66 19.79
N ASN A 43 -20.42 -27.27 21.06
CA ASN A 43 -19.99 -25.99 21.63
C ASN A 43 -18.70 -25.48 20.97
N GLN A 44 -18.72 -24.27 20.41
CA GLN A 44 -17.49 -23.58 19.99
C GLN A 44 -16.48 -23.66 21.13
N LEU A 45 -15.36 -24.37 20.92
CA LEU A 45 -14.29 -24.52 21.92
C LEU A 45 -13.72 -23.17 22.41
N PHE A 46 -13.96 -22.08 21.67
CA PHE A 46 -13.62 -20.71 22.04
C PHE A 46 -14.67 -19.74 21.48
N PRO A 47 -15.70 -19.34 22.26
CA PRO A 47 -16.66 -18.33 21.81
C PRO A 47 -15.94 -16.99 21.65
N THR A 48 -15.91 -16.47 20.41
CA THR A 48 -15.52 -15.08 20.15
C THR A 48 -16.77 -14.23 19.97
N PRO A 49 -16.84 -13.02 20.56
CA PRO A 49 -18.04 -12.18 20.48
C PRO A 49 -18.39 -11.72 19.06
N THR A 50 -17.47 -11.83 18.09
CA THR A 50 -17.65 -11.48 16.68
C THR A 50 -17.46 -12.70 15.76
N SER A 51 -18.12 -12.70 14.60
CA SER A 51 -17.95 -13.75 13.58
C SER A 51 -16.50 -13.78 13.03
N ASP A 52 -16.04 -14.95 12.60
CA ASP A 52 -14.71 -15.09 11.99
C ASP A 52 -14.58 -14.21 10.73
N ASP A 53 -15.64 -14.10 9.93
CA ASP A 53 -15.71 -13.25 8.75
C ASP A 53 -15.51 -11.77 9.07
N GLU A 54 -16.20 -11.27 10.08
CA GLU A 54 -16.09 -9.89 10.51
C GLU A 54 -14.71 -9.58 11.09
N PHE A 55 -14.17 -10.51 11.89
CA PHE A 55 -12.83 -10.38 12.43
C PHE A 55 -11.78 -10.20 11.32
N VAL A 56 -11.87 -11.03 10.27
CA VAL A 56 -10.97 -10.94 9.11
C VAL A 56 -11.16 -9.61 8.39
N ARG A 57 -12.40 -9.21 8.12
CA ARG A 57 -12.72 -7.97 7.40
C ARG A 57 -12.16 -6.75 8.11
N ARG A 58 -12.36 -6.65 9.44
CA ARG A 58 -11.84 -5.55 10.26
C ARG A 58 -10.32 -5.53 10.28
N PHE A 59 -9.68 -6.69 10.40
CA PHE A 59 -8.22 -6.75 10.31
C PHE A 59 -7.70 -6.27 8.96
N LEU A 60 -8.31 -6.70 7.86
CA LEU A 60 -7.88 -6.34 6.51
C LEU A 60 -8.04 -4.82 6.24
N MET A 61 -9.10 -4.20 6.77
CA MET A 61 -9.37 -2.77 6.56
C MET A 61 -8.61 -1.86 7.54
N LEU A 62 -8.57 -2.22 8.82
CA LEU A 62 -8.03 -1.36 9.88
C LEU A 62 -6.57 -1.68 10.26
N GLY A 63 -6.13 -2.92 9.98
CA GLY A 63 -4.84 -3.45 10.42
C GLY A 63 -4.84 -3.98 11.86
N ASN A 64 -5.97 -3.91 12.57
CA ASN A 64 -6.15 -4.53 13.87
C ASN A 64 -7.61 -4.94 14.06
N CYS A 65 -7.88 -5.62 15.17
CA CYS A 65 -9.20 -6.17 15.49
C CYS A 65 -9.88 -5.40 16.63
N GLU A 66 -9.26 -4.32 17.12
CA GLU A 66 -9.76 -3.52 18.24
C GLU A 66 -10.76 -2.45 17.80
N GLY A 67 -11.07 -2.37 16.49
CA GLY A 67 -11.89 -1.30 15.93
C GLY A 67 -11.15 0.03 15.90
N ILE A 68 -9.81 0.01 15.80
CA ILE A 68 -8.99 1.22 15.84
C ILE A 68 -8.34 1.45 14.48
N TYR A 69 -8.47 2.64 13.90
CA TYR A 69 -7.71 3.05 12.71
C TYR A 69 -6.65 4.09 13.09
N PHE A 70 -5.38 3.82 12.77
CA PHE A 70 -4.32 4.81 12.92
C PHE A 70 -4.08 5.50 11.57
N ALA A 71 -4.44 6.78 11.45
CA ALA A 71 -4.18 7.56 10.25
C ALA A 71 -2.68 7.63 9.94
N ARG A 72 -1.84 7.75 10.98
CA ARG A 72 -0.38 7.58 10.88
C ARG A 72 0.02 6.18 11.33
N GLN A 73 0.39 5.34 10.37
CA GLN A 73 0.73 3.95 10.63
C GLN A 73 1.99 3.82 11.51
N LYS A 74 1.88 3.07 12.61
CA LYS A 74 3.05 2.50 13.30
C LYS A 74 3.48 1.24 12.56
N VAL A 75 4.79 0.98 12.51
CA VAL A 75 5.33 -0.28 11.97
C VAL A 75 4.67 -1.44 12.71
N PHE A 76 4.12 -2.42 11.98
CA PHE A 76 3.58 -3.63 12.57
C PHE A 76 4.67 -4.34 13.39
N THR A 77 4.51 -4.31 14.71
CA THR A 77 5.46 -4.93 15.65
C THR A 77 5.26 -6.43 15.76
N CYS A 78 4.00 -6.89 15.64
CA CYS A 78 3.64 -8.30 15.61
C CYS A 78 3.03 -8.67 14.26
N ILE A 79 3.61 -9.67 13.59
CA ILE A 79 3.14 -10.20 12.30
C ILE A 79 2.31 -11.49 12.50
N LEU A 80 2.50 -12.20 13.61
CA LEU A 80 1.66 -13.33 14.00
C LEU A 80 0.40 -12.83 14.72
N VAL A 81 -0.69 -12.67 13.98
CA VAL A 81 -1.97 -12.21 14.52
C VAL A 81 -2.71 -13.42 15.12
N PRO A 82 -2.91 -13.49 16.46
CA PRO A 82 -3.45 -14.69 17.10
C PRO A 82 -4.80 -15.14 16.56
N GLY A 83 -5.72 -14.21 16.26
CA GLY A 83 -7.03 -14.54 15.72
C GLY A 83 -6.97 -15.12 14.29
N LEU A 84 -6.11 -14.59 13.41
CA LEU A 84 -5.90 -15.18 12.08
C LEU A 84 -5.24 -16.57 12.19
N CYS A 85 -4.29 -16.73 13.10
CA CYS A 85 -3.68 -18.03 13.39
C CYS A 85 -4.73 -19.05 13.86
N ARG A 86 -5.67 -18.65 14.73
CA ARG A 86 -6.80 -19.48 15.19
C ARG A 86 -7.68 -19.92 14.03
N ILE A 87 -8.08 -18.99 13.15
CA ILE A 87 -8.92 -19.29 11.97
C ILE A 87 -8.22 -20.29 11.04
N ILE A 88 -6.92 -20.11 10.79
CA ILE A 88 -6.13 -21.05 9.98
C ILE A 88 -6.06 -22.42 10.65
N GLN A 89 -5.87 -22.48 11.98
CA GLN A 89 -5.84 -23.73 12.76
C GLN A 89 -7.20 -24.44 12.82
N ALA A 90 -8.30 -23.71 12.70
CA ALA A 90 -9.64 -24.26 12.66
C ALA A 90 -10.03 -24.81 11.27
N GLY A 91 -9.16 -24.74 10.26
CA GLY A 91 -9.49 -25.19 8.90
C GLY A 91 -10.24 -24.14 8.05
N LYS A 92 -10.51 -22.94 8.60
CA LYS A 92 -11.32 -21.88 7.97
C LYS A 92 -10.50 -20.84 7.20
N GLY A 93 -9.27 -21.18 6.78
CA GLY A 93 -8.35 -20.26 6.12
C GLY A 93 -8.84 -19.73 4.76
N LEU A 94 -9.83 -20.38 4.15
CA LEU A 94 -10.44 -19.93 2.90
C LEU A 94 -11.13 -18.57 3.04
N ILE A 95 -11.77 -18.31 4.19
CA ILE A 95 -12.47 -17.05 4.48
C ILE A 95 -11.50 -15.86 4.34
N ILE A 96 -10.27 -16.02 4.83
CA ILE A 96 -9.23 -15.01 4.73
C ILE A 96 -8.89 -14.69 3.28
N LEU A 97 -8.69 -15.73 2.45
CA LEU A 97 -8.32 -15.54 1.05
C LEU A 97 -9.47 -14.98 0.20
N GLN A 98 -10.70 -15.38 0.47
CA GLN A 98 -11.90 -14.82 -0.16
C GLN A 98 -11.97 -13.31 0.02
N GLN A 99 -11.91 -12.85 1.27
CA GLN A 99 -12.01 -11.43 1.57
C GLN A 99 -10.79 -10.64 1.05
N ILE A 100 -9.58 -11.20 1.09
CA ILE A 100 -8.41 -10.56 0.46
C ILE A 100 -8.64 -10.35 -1.04
N LEU A 101 -9.20 -11.33 -1.74
CA LEU A 101 -9.42 -11.25 -3.18
C LEU A 101 -10.57 -10.30 -3.54
N GLU A 102 -11.64 -10.28 -2.75
CA GLU A 102 -12.74 -9.32 -2.89
C GLU A 102 -12.26 -7.87 -2.73
N ILE A 103 -11.46 -7.60 -1.68
CA ILE A 103 -10.88 -6.27 -1.45
C ILE A 103 -9.87 -5.93 -2.56
N SER A 104 -9.10 -6.91 -3.03
CA SER A 104 -8.13 -6.71 -4.12
C SER A 104 -8.81 -6.43 -5.47
N GLN A 105 -9.97 -7.02 -5.76
CA GLN A 105 -10.70 -6.79 -7.00
C GLN A 105 -11.32 -5.39 -7.03
N SER A 106 -11.79 -4.95 -5.87
CA SER A 106 -12.53 -3.71 -5.70
C SER A 106 -11.64 -2.49 -5.43
N ASN A 107 -10.34 -2.70 -5.21
CA ASN A 107 -9.32 -1.68 -4.89
C ASN A 107 -9.67 -0.82 -3.64
N TYR A 108 -10.46 -1.36 -2.71
CA TYR A 108 -10.95 -0.63 -1.53
C TYR A 108 -9.99 -0.60 -0.32
N ALA A 109 -8.89 -1.36 -0.33
CA ALA A 109 -8.01 -1.40 0.84
C ALA A 109 -7.35 -0.03 1.12
N PRO A 110 -7.59 0.62 2.27
CA PRO A 110 -6.93 1.89 2.61
C PRO A 110 -5.42 1.70 2.80
N LYS A 111 -5.00 0.49 3.19
CA LYS A 111 -3.60 0.08 3.36
C LYS A 111 -3.43 -1.34 2.87
N ILE A 112 -2.31 -1.61 2.20
CA ILE A 112 -2.05 -2.95 1.65
C ILE A 112 -1.34 -3.87 2.64
N GLU A 113 -0.65 -3.32 3.65
CA GLU A 113 0.10 -4.08 4.66
C GLU A 113 -0.73 -5.18 5.33
N PRO A 114 -1.98 -4.93 5.83
CA PRO A 114 -2.77 -5.97 6.48
C PRO A 114 -3.11 -7.13 5.53
N LEU A 115 -3.45 -6.82 4.27
CA LEU A 115 -3.68 -7.82 3.24
C LEU A 115 -2.44 -8.69 3.03
N LEU A 116 -1.25 -8.08 2.95
CA LEU A 116 0.01 -8.82 2.75
C LEU A 116 0.41 -9.66 3.98
N ILE A 117 0.11 -9.20 5.19
CA ILE A 117 0.33 -9.97 6.42
C ILE A 117 -0.59 -11.19 6.47
N ALA A 118 -1.90 -10.99 6.24
CA ALA A 118 -2.87 -12.08 6.20
C ALA A 118 -2.53 -13.10 5.09
N LEU A 119 -2.17 -12.62 3.90
CA LEU A 119 -1.72 -13.45 2.79
C LEU A 119 -0.44 -14.25 3.14
N ALA A 120 0.53 -13.62 3.82
CA ALA A 120 1.75 -14.28 4.26
C ALA A 120 1.48 -15.36 5.33
N LEU A 121 0.51 -15.12 6.23
CA LEU A 121 0.06 -16.13 7.19
C LEU A 121 -0.56 -17.34 6.48
N CYS A 122 -1.51 -17.14 5.56
CA CYS A 122 -2.09 -18.24 4.76
C CYS A 122 -1.03 -19.00 3.95
N ALA A 123 0.00 -18.31 3.46
CA ALA A 123 1.05 -18.92 2.66
C ALA A 123 2.09 -19.72 3.49
N ARG A 124 2.35 -19.35 4.75
CA ARG A 124 3.54 -19.79 5.51
C ARG A 124 3.32 -20.24 6.94
N TYR A 125 2.16 -20.00 7.54
CA TYR A 125 1.91 -20.35 8.94
C TYR A 125 1.96 -21.87 9.14
N LYS A 126 2.91 -22.34 9.98
CA LYS A 126 3.13 -23.75 10.31
C LYS A 126 3.23 -24.71 9.09
N VAL A 127 3.68 -24.20 7.94
CA VAL A 127 3.79 -25.03 6.72
C VAL A 127 4.86 -26.10 6.89
N ARG A 128 4.51 -27.34 6.53
CA ARG A 128 5.40 -28.51 6.57
C ARG A 128 6.56 -28.36 5.58
N ASP A 129 7.76 -28.70 6.01
CA ASP A 129 8.87 -28.90 5.10
C ASP A 129 8.81 -30.32 4.53
N THR A 130 8.51 -30.45 3.24
CA THR A 130 8.48 -31.75 2.54
C THR A 130 9.82 -32.51 2.59
N GLN A 131 10.91 -31.88 3.07
CA GLN A 131 12.22 -32.51 3.19
C GLN A 131 12.56 -32.99 4.61
N SER A 132 11.80 -32.64 5.65
CA SER A 132 12.12 -33.06 7.02
C SER A 132 11.49 -34.41 7.37
N LYS A 133 12.32 -35.41 7.73
CA LYS A 133 11.88 -36.73 8.21
C LYS A 133 11.46 -36.76 9.70
N ARG A 134 11.36 -35.60 10.38
CA ARG A 134 10.97 -35.54 11.79
C ARG A 134 9.47 -35.83 11.94
N LYS A 135 9.14 -36.84 12.75
CA LYS A 135 7.78 -37.11 13.24
C LYS A 135 7.30 -35.93 14.09
N LEU A 136 6.01 -35.62 14.02
CA LEU A 136 5.40 -34.49 14.73
C LEU A 136 5.22 -34.84 16.23
N PRO A 137 5.06 -33.86 17.14
CA PRO A 137 4.77 -34.09 18.56
C PRO A 137 3.43 -34.83 18.84
N TRP A 138 2.60 -35.01 17.82
CA TRP A 138 1.35 -35.80 17.88
C TRP A 138 1.45 -37.11 17.07
N ASP A 139 2.58 -37.33 16.38
CA ASP A 139 2.94 -38.62 15.78
C ASP A 139 3.82 -39.45 16.73
N THR A 140 4.14 -38.91 17.92
CA THR A 140 4.82 -39.62 19.00
C THR A 140 3.80 -40.34 19.87
N GLU A 141 4.05 -41.62 20.14
CA GLU A 141 3.22 -42.46 21.03
C GLU A 141 3.50 -42.18 22.51
N GLU A 142 4.48 -41.33 22.82
CA GLU A 142 4.92 -41.01 24.17
C GLU A 142 4.04 -39.89 24.79
N GLU A 143 3.31 -40.21 25.86
CA GLU A 143 2.40 -39.28 26.54
C GLU A 143 2.98 -37.94 27.01
N PRO A 144 4.23 -37.80 27.50
CA PRO A 144 4.73 -36.52 27.98
C PRO A 144 4.96 -35.47 26.88
N GLU A 145 4.91 -35.85 25.60
CA GLU A 145 5.06 -34.94 24.45
C GLU A 145 3.72 -34.54 23.80
N LYS A 146 2.60 -35.15 24.22
CA LYS A 146 1.27 -34.87 23.67
C LYS A 146 0.69 -33.57 24.25
N LEU A 147 0.42 -32.59 23.38
CA LEU A 147 -0.21 -31.33 23.78
C LEU A 147 -1.72 -31.46 24.11
N PHE A 148 -2.40 -32.52 23.66
CA PHE A 148 -3.83 -32.73 23.84
C PHE A 148 -4.17 -34.23 24.02
N PRO A 149 -5.30 -34.55 24.68
CA PRO A 149 -5.78 -35.94 24.82
C PRO A 149 -6.14 -36.60 23.49
N ASP A 150 -5.96 -37.92 23.37
CA ASP A 150 -6.19 -38.71 22.16
C ASP A 150 -7.64 -38.69 21.62
N ALA A 151 -8.61 -38.32 22.45
CA ALA A 151 -10.00 -38.13 22.05
C ALA A 151 -10.17 -36.83 21.22
N VAL A 152 -9.62 -35.72 21.70
CA VAL A 152 -9.62 -34.42 21.01
C VAL A 152 -8.76 -34.47 19.74
N CYS A 153 -7.64 -35.21 19.78
CA CYS A 153 -6.80 -35.44 18.61
C CYS A 153 -7.48 -36.30 17.52
N ARG A 154 -8.47 -37.15 17.86
CA ARG A 154 -9.24 -37.94 16.89
C ARG A 154 -10.26 -37.09 16.14
N ASP A 155 -10.91 -36.16 16.82
CA ASP A 155 -11.92 -35.27 16.21
C ASP A 155 -11.28 -34.13 15.38
N ILE A 156 -10.06 -33.69 15.75
CA ILE A 156 -9.29 -32.66 15.02
C ILE A 156 -8.45 -33.25 13.86
N ARG A 157 -8.15 -34.56 13.89
CA ARG A 157 -7.29 -35.24 12.90
C ARG A 157 -7.67 -35.03 11.44
N PRO A 158 -8.97 -35.08 11.04
CA PRO A 158 -9.36 -34.93 9.63
C PRO A 158 -9.27 -33.49 9.10
N VAL A 159 -9.24 -32.48 9.98
CA VAL A 159 -9.33 -31.04 9.60
C VAL A 159 -7.94 -30.42 9.38
N MET A 160 -6.86 -31.11 9.75
CA MET A 160 -5.47 -30.68 9.55
C MET A 160 -4.63 -31.71 8.76
N GLU A 161 -5.24 -32.41 7.81
CA GLU A 161 -4.51 -33.22 6.85
C GLU A 161 -3.61 -32.34 5.97
N ASN A 162 -2.44 -32.87 5.61
CA ASN A 162 -1.45 -32.23 4.73
C ASN A 162 -2.06 -31.57 3.47
N THR A 163 -3.21 -32.07 3.01
CA THR A 163 -4.04 -31.56 1.93
C THR A 163 -4.54 -30.13 2.17
N TYR A 164 -5.11 -29.81 3.34
CA TYR A 164 -5.58 -28.46 3.70
C TYR A 164 -4.44 -27.44 3.60
N GLN A 165 -3.36 -27.70 4.35
CA GLN A 165 -2.22 -26.78 4.43
C GLN A 165 -1.56 -26.58 3.07
N LYS A 166 -1.48 -27.63 2.25
CA LYS A 166 -0.97 -27.56 0.88
C LYS A 166 -1.90 -26.73 -0.02
N CYS A 167 -3.21 -26.96 0.02
CA CYS A 167 -4.18 -26.22 -0.79
C CYS A 167 -4.26 -24.75 -0.37
N LEU A 168 -4.26 -24.46 0.94
CA LEU A 168 -4.24 -23.10 1.48
C LEU A 168 -2.98 -22.35 1.05
N GLN A 169 -1.81 -22.99 1.18
CA GLN A 169 -0.55 -22.40 0.72
C GLN A 169 -0.58 -22.16 -0.79
N GLN A 170 -1.03 -23.13 -1.59
CA GLN A 170 -1.11 -22.98 -3.04
C GLN A 170 -2.02 -21.82 -3.43
N LEU A 171 -3.23 -21.76 -2.88
CA LEU A 171 -4.20 -20.71 -3.17
C LEU A 171 -3.70 -19.33 -2.72
N ALA A 172 -3.07 -19.23 -1.55
CA ALA A 172 -2.45 -18.00 -1.07
C ALA A 172 -1.33 -17.53 -2.03
N LEU A 173 -0.48 -18.44 -2.49
CA LEU A 173 0.58 -18.11 -3.44
C LEU A 173 0.04 -17.71 -4.82
N PHE A 174 -1.04 -18.33 -5.29
CA PHE A 174 -1.72 -17.93 -6.52
C PHE A 174 -2.31 -16.52 -6.41
N SER A 175 -2.86 -16.18 -5.24
CA SER A 175 -3.41 -14.86 -4.95
C SER A 175 -2.37 -13.73 -5.00
N VAL A 176 -1.07 -14.03 -4.85
CA VAL A 176 0.03 -13.06 -4.98
C VAL A 176 0.00 -12.33 -6.32
N HIS A 177 -0.41 -13.00 -7.42
CA HIS A 177 -0.46 -12.39 -8.75
C HIS A 177 -1.53 -11.30 -8.89
N LYS A 178 -2.56 -11.32 -8.04
CA LYS A 178 -3.62 -10.29 -7.99
C LYS A 178 -3.35 -9.22 -6.95
N VAL A 179 -2.85 -9.61 -5.77
CA VAL A 179 -2.64 -8.69 -4.64
C VAL A 179 -1.33 -7.88 -4.80
N CYS A 180 -0.23 -8.52 -5.21
CA CYS A 180 1.06 -7.86 -5.32
C CYS A 180 1.23 -7.21 -6.70
N LEU A 181 0.61 -6.04 -6.90
CA LEU A 181 0.66 -5.30 -8.17
C LEU A 181 2.00 -4.59 -8.44
N THR A 182 2.72 -4.22 -7.38
CA THR A 182 4.01 -3.50 -7.46
C THR A 182 5.15 -4.32 -6.84
N PRO A 183 6.42 -4.10 -7.24
CA PRO A 183 7.57 -4.71 -6.60
C PRO A 183 7.64 -4.43 -5.09
N THR A 184 7.21 -3.25 -4.64
CA THR A 184 7.15 -2.91 -3.22
C THR A 184 6.26 -3.90 -2.46
N HIS A 185 5.07 -4.21 -2.98
CA HIS A 185 4.15 -5.18 -2.37
C HIS A 185 4.77 -6.58 -2.33
N LEU A 186 5.46 -6.99 -3.40
CA LEU A 186 6.15 -8.28 -3.45
C LEU A 186 7.29 -8.35 -2.41
N PHE A 187 8.10 -7.30 -2.28
CA PHE A 187 9.18 -7.23 -1.29
C PHE A 187 8.63 -7.25 0.14
N MET A 188 7.54 -6.54 0.41
CA MET A 188 6.81 -6.58 1.68
C MET A 188 6.32 -7.99 2.00
N PHE A 189 5.63 -8.63 1.06
CA PHE A 189 5.11 -9.98 1.20
C PHE A 189 6.21 -11.00 1.52
N ILE A 190 7.35 -10.94 0.82
CA ILE A 190 8.49 -11.84 1.06
C ILE A 190 9.08 -11.59 2.44
N ASN A 191 9.20 -10.33 2.86
CA ASN A 191 9.66 -9.98 4.19
C ASN A 191 8.73 -10.56 5.27
N TYR A 192 7.41 -10.43 5.11
CA TYR A 192 6.43 -11.02 6.03
C TYR A 192 6.50 -12.55 6.02
N CYS A 193 6.61 -13.19 4.86
CA CYS A 193 6.80 -14.64 4.75
C CYS A 193 8.04 -15.13 5.50
N LYS A 194 9.14 -14.37 5.45
CA LYS A 194 10.37 -14.66 6.20
C LYS A 194 10.13 -14.56 7.70
N VAL A 195 9.46 -13.51 8.17
CA VAL A 195 9.16 -13.35 9.61
C VAL A 195 8.23 -14.46 10.12
N VAL A 196 7.13 -14.73 9.40
CA VAL A 196 6.19 -15.81 9.73
C VAL A 196 6.91 -17.16 9.79
N SER A 197 7.78 -17.44 8.82
CA SER A 197 8.54 -18.71 8.79
C SER A 197 9.54 -18.81 9.93
N LYS A 198 10.16 -17.70 10.35
CA LYS A 198 11.08 -17.70 11.49
C LYS A 198 10.37 -17.92 12.82
N GLN A 199 9.18 -17.33 12.99
CA GLN A 199 8.43 -17.37 14.25
C GLN A 199 7.51 -18.59 14.40
N SER A 200 6.94 -19.10 13.31
CA SER A 200 5.98 -20.23 13.32
C SER A 200 6.48 -21.50 12.63
N GLY A 201 7.66 -21.46 12.02
CA GLY A 201 8.20 -22.57 11.25
C GLY A 201 8.57 -23.77 12.13
N LEU A 202 8.30 -24.97 11.63
CA LEU A 202 8.72 -26.23 12.26
C LEU A 202 10.25 -26.42 12.27
N LYS A 203 10.96 -25.71 11.39
CA LYS A 203 12.42 -25.68 11.32
C LYS A 203 12.95 -24.42 12.01
N LYS A 204 13.87 -24.61 12.97
CA LYS A 204 14.59 -23.51 13.62
C LYS A 204 15.26 -22.62 12.57
N ASP A 205 14.97 -21.32 12.60
CA ASP A 205 15.48 -20.30 11.69
C ASP A 205 15.22 -20.53 10.18
N SER A 206 14.03 -21.02 9.83
CA SER A 206 13.62 -21.11 8.42
C SER A 206 13.59 -19.73 7.73
N ASN A 207 14.35 -19.59 6.64
CA ASN A 207 14.39 -18.36 5.83
C ASN A 207 13.15 -18.15 4.94
N GLY A 208 12.18 -19.06 4.96
CA GLY A 208 10.94 -18.92 4.19
C GLY A 208 11.00 -19.35 2.73
N TRP A 209 12.16 -19.70 2.17
CA TRP A 209 12.30 -20.02 0.74
C TRP A 209 12.02 -21.50 0.42
N GLY A 210 10.77 -21.81 0.09
CA GLY A 210 10.32 -23.14 -0.34
C GLY A 210 10.22 -23.27 -1.87
N ARG A 211 10.00 -24.50 -2.38
CA ARG A 211 9.77 -24.75 -3.83
C ARG A 211 8.58 -23.95 -4.38
N ALA A 212 7.48 -23.89 -3.62
CA ALA A 212 6.28 -23.17 -4.01
C ALA A 212 6.49 -21.64 -4.07
N LEU A 213 7.13 -21.05 -3.05
CA LEU A 213 7.43 -19.61 -3.04
C LEU A 213 8.37 -19.22 -4.21
N ARG A 214 9.42 -20.03 -4.46
CA ARG A 214 10.31 -19.81 -5.62
C ARG A 214 9.55 -19.82 -6.94
N ALA A 215 8.70 -20.83 -7.16
CA ALA A 215 7.89 -20.93 -8.37
C ALA A 215 6.96 -19.72 -8.55
N THR A 216 6.36 -19.24 -7.46
CA THR A 216 5.45 -18.09 -7.45
C THR A 216 6.18 -16.81 -7.83
N VAL A 217 7.34 -16.55 -7.22
CA VAL A 217 8.16 -15.37 -7.52
C VAL A 217 8.64 -15.40 -8.98
N ILE A 218 9.11 -16.54 -9.48
CA ILE A 218 9.52 -16.70 -10.88
C ILE A 218 8.34 -16.38 -11.82
N LYS A 219 7.17 -16.98 -11.57
CA LYS A 219 5.98 -16.76 -12.40
C LYS A 219 5.50 -15.31 -12.32
N TRP A 220 5.66 -14.63 -11.18
CA TRP A 220 5.25 -13.24 -11.02
C TRP A 220 6.01 -12.30 -11.94
N TYR A 221 7.32 -12.55 -12.13
CA TYR A 221 8.15 -11.79 -13.06
C TYR A 221 7.83 -12.10 -14.53
N TYR A 222 7.67 -13.37 -14.91
CA TYR A 222 7.36 -13.75 -16.29
C TYR A 222 5.92 -13.43 -16.73
N ASN A 223 5.00 -13.25 -15.78
CA ASN A 223 3.66 -12.75 -16.06
C ASN A 223 3.63 -11.27 -16.50
N GLN A 224 4.68 -10.50 -16.25
CA GLN A 224 4.75 -9.09 -16.67
C GLN A 224 5.28 -9.01 -18.10
N THR A 225 4.77 -8.08 -18.90
CA THR A 225 5.39 -7.77 -20.21
C THR A 225 6.80 -7.22 -20.02
N PRO A 226 7.72 -7.41 -20.99
CA PRO A 226 9.10 -6.91 -20.89
C PRO A 226 9.17 -5.41 -20.57
N ASP A 227 8.33 -4.60 -21.21
CA ASP A 227 8.24 -3.15 -20.99
C ASP A 227 7.87 -2.80 -19.55
N ARG A 228 6.83 -3.45 -19.02
CA ARG A 228 6.38 -3.25 -17.63
C ARG A 228 7.45 -3.71 -16.64
N LEU A 229 8.14 -4.81 -16.95
CA LEU A 229 9.23 -5.33 -16.12
C LEU A 229 10.42 -4.35 -16.08
N ALA A 230 10.79 -3.76 -17.23
CA ALA A 230 11.86 -2.75 -17.32
C ALA A 230 11.55 -1.53 -16.44
N VAL A 231 10.32 -1.03 -16.45
CA VAL A 231 9.89 0.07 -15.57
C VAL A 231 9.94 -0.35 -14.10
N MET A 232 9.48 -1.56 -13.77
CA MET A 232 9.51 -2.07 -12.40
C MET A 232 10.93 -2.11 -11.83
N VAL A 233 11.90 -2.69 -12.56
CA VAL A 233 13.27 -2.87 -12.08
C VAL A 233 14.04 -1.56 -11.97
N THR A 234 13.71 -0.57 -12.80
CA THR A 234 14.34 0.76 -12.79
C THR A 234 13.70 1.71 -11.77
N LYS A 235 12.37 1.70 -11.60
CA LYS A 235 11.64 2.54 -10.64
C LYS A 235 11.78 2.04 -9.20
N TYR A 236 11.61 0.73 -8.98
CA TYR A 236 11.59 0.12 -7.64
C TYR A 236 12.88 -0.65 -7.34
N ARG A 237 14.04 -0.04 -7.61
CA ARG A 237 15.38 -0.69 -7.50
C ARG A 237 15.58 -1.47 -6.20
N HIS A 238 15.16 -0.91 -5.08
CA HIS A 238 15.18 -1.56 -3.77
C HIS A 238 14.11 -0.96 -2.85
N ARG A 239 13.46 -1.81 -2.03
CA ARG A 239 12.60 -1.40 -0.91
C ARG A 239 12.70 -2.46 0.19
N ILE A 240 12.54 -2.03 1.45
CA ILE A 240 12.44 -2.94 2.62
C ILE A 240 13.57 -3.97 2.63
N ASN A 241 14.81 -3.48 2.45
CA ASN A 241 16.03 -4.29 2.43
C ASN A 241 16.12 -5.38 1.35
N TYR A 242 15.20 -5.40 0.37
CA TYR A 242 15.25 -6.28 -0.79
C TYR A 242 15.50 -5.49 -2.07
N SER A 243 16.25 -6.11 -2.98
CA SER A 243 16.40 -5.70 -4.37
C SER A 243 15.90 -6.79 -5.32
N HIS A 244 15.65 -6.43 -6.57
CA HIS A 244 15.30 -7.41 -7.61
C HIS A 244 16.36 -8.51 -7.77
N ARG A 245 17.65 -8.16 -7.63
CA ARG A 245 18.76 -9.13 -7.64
C ARG A 245 18.64 -10.14 -6.51
N ASP A 246 18.32 -9.69 -5.29
CA ASP A 246 18.17 -10.61 -4.16
C ASP A 246 17.07 -11.62 -4.44
N LEU A 247 15.94 -11.17 -5.00
CA LEU A 247 14.86 -12.05 -5.39
C LEU A 247 15.27 -13.01 -6.52
N PHE A 248 15.98 -12.55 -7.55
CA PHE A 248 16.46 -13.39 -8.65
C PHE A 248 17.42 -14.47 -8.15
N CYS A 249 18.32 -14.12 -7.24
CA CYS A 249 19.24 -15.07 -6.62
C CYS A 249 18.51 -16.08 -5.72
N LEU A 250 17.58 -15.63 -4.89
CA LEU A 250 16.84 -16.49 -3.95
C LEU A 250 15.81 -17.38 -4.66
N SER A 251 15.21 -16.89 -5.74
CA SER A 251 14.25 -17.65 -6.54
C SER A 251 14.93 -18.65 -7.47
N HIS A 252 16.20 -18.43 -7.81
CA HIS A 252 16.90 -19.07 -8.94
C HIS A 252 16.11 -18.88 -10.23
N ILE A 253 15.99 -17.61 -10.66
CA ILE A 253 15.21 -17.26 -11.84
C ILE A 253 15.81 -17.92 -13.09
N HIS A 254 15.12 -18.95 -13.57
CA HIS A 254 15.39 -19.62 -14.83
C HIS A 254 14.06 -19.99 -15.46
N PRO A 255 13.93 -19.89 -16.79
CA PRO A 255 12.79 -20.47 -17.48
C PRO A 255 12.78 -21.97 -17.21
N LYS A 256 11.66 -22.48 -16.71
CA LYS A 256 11.48 -23.93 -16.54
C LYS A 256 10.90 -24.50 -17.83
N GLN A 257 11.34 -25.70 -18.19
CA GLN A 257 10.74 -26.50 -19.27
C GLN A 257 9.22 -26.74 -19.07
N SER A 258 8.73 -26.56 -17.84
CA SER A 258 7.31 -26.66 -17.50
C SER A 258 6.48 -25.43 -17.89
N PHE A 259 7.09 -24.36 -18.44
CA PHE A 259 6.32 -23.22 -18.93
C PHE A 259 5.58 -23.57 -20.22
N PRO A 260 4.29 -23.21 -20.35
CA PRO A 260 3.54 -23.39 -21.59
C PRO A 260 4.28 -22.73 -22.77
N PRO A 261 4.20 -23.28 -23.99
CA PRO A 261 4.81 -22.67 -25.19
C PRO A 261 4.23 -21.29 -25.49
N GLU A 262 3.00 -21.02 -25.03
CA GLU A 262 2.29 -19.74 -25.15
C GLU A 262 2.73 -18.68 -24.13
N CYS A 263 3.59 -19.02 -23.17
CA CYS A 263 4.07 -18.08 -22.16
C CYS A 263 4.81 -16.89 -22.79
N ASN A 264 4.55 -15.68 -22.29
CA ASN A 264 5.24 -14.44 -22.68
C ASN A 264 6.76 -14.58 -22.76
N TYR A 265 7.36 -15.42 -21.91
CA TYR A 265 8.80 -15.68 -21.93
C TYR A 265 9.30 -16.18 -23.29
N TRP A 266 8.62 -17.14 -23.92
CA TRP A 266 9.07 -17.71 -25.20
C TRP A 266 8.90 -16.73 -26.36
N GLN A 267 7.93 -15.82 -26.26
CA GLN A 267 7.71 -14.76 -27.25
C GLN A 267 8.79 -13.67 -27.17
N TYR A 268 9.25 -13.31 -25.97
CA TYR A 268 10.21 -12.22 -25.74
C TYR A 268 11.49 -12.67 -25.04
N GLN A 269 12.01 -13.84 -25.39
CA GLN A 269 13.11 -14.50 -24.67
C GLN A 269 14.34 -13.59 -24.51
N GLN A 270 14.75 -12.93 -25.60
CA GLN A 270 15.92 -12.05 -25.62
C GLN A 270 15.75 -10.85 -24.68
N ASP A 271 14.54 -10.31 -24.55
CA ASP A 271 14.26 -9.15 -23.69
C ASP A 271 14.35 -9.51 -22.22
N TYR A 272 13.75 -10.64 -21.82
CA TYR A 272 13.86 -11.11 -20.44
C TYR A 272 15.30 -11.43 -20.07
N GLU A 273 16.05 -12.08 -20.96
CA GLU A 273 17.47 -12.37 -20.72
C GLU A 273 18.30 -11.09 -20.55
N ASN A 274 18.06 -10.08 -21.39
CA ASN A 274 18.70 -8.77 -21.30
C ASN A 274 18.35 -8.04 -19.99
N ILE A 275 17.07 -8.01 -19.58
CA ILE A 275 16.63 -7.40 -18.32
C ILE A 275 17.24 -8.13 -17.11
N ILE A 276 17.25 -9.45 -17.12
CA ILE A 276 17.86 -10.26 -16.06
C ILE A 276 19.37 -9.98 -15.99
N ALA A 277 20.05 -9.95 -17.15
CA ALA A 277 21.46 -9.62 -17.22
C ALA A 277 21.74 -8.21 -16.68
N TYR A 278 20.92 -7.21 -16.99
CA TYR A 278 21.01 -5.86 -16.43
C TYR A 278 20.87 -5.84 -14.91
N VAL A 279 19.85 -6.50 -14.34
CA VAL A 279 19.64 -6.53 -12.89
C VAL A 279 20.81 -7.21 -12.16
N VAL A 280 21.38 -8.25 -12.75
CA VAL A 280 22.54 -8.96 -12.20
C VAL A 280 23.81 -8.11 -12.32
N LYS A 281 24.10 -7.53 -13.50
CA LYS A 281 25.31 -6.72 -13.80
C LYS A 281 25.31 -5.34 -13.13
N GLY A 282 24.21 -4.60 -13.18
CA GLY A 282 24.08 -3.24 -12.64
C GLY A 282 24.37 -3.11 -11.14
N SER A 283 24.32 -4.24 -10.40
CA SER A 283 24.68 -4.32 -9.00
C SER A 283 26.18 -4.27 -8.72
N GLU A 284 27.04 -4.50 -9.71
CA GLU A 284 28.50 -4.56 -9.51
C GLU A 284 29.09 -3.16 -9.28
N LYS A 285 28.61 -2.15 -10.02
CA LYS A 285 28.91 -0.73 -9.80
C LYS A 285 28.37 -0.23 -8.46
N VAL A 286 27.15 -0.63 -8.07
CA VAL A 286 26.53 -0.27 -6.78
C VAL A 286 27.24 -0.95 -5.60
N ARG A 287 27.72 -2.19 -5.78
CA ARG A 287 28.49 -2.95 -4.77
C ARG A 287 29.86 -2.31 -4.53
N LYS A 288 30.57 -1.87 -5.57
CA LYS A 288 31.82 -1.11 -5.44
C LYS A 288 31.61 0.19 -4.65
N ARG A 289 30.59 0.99 -5.00
CA ARG A 289 30.21 2.20 -4.24
C ARG A 289 29.81 1.91 -2.78
N ARG A 290 29.08 0.82 -2.51
CA ARG A 290 28.70 0.42 -1.14
C ARG A 290 29.89 -0.09 -0.32
N GLN A 291 30.83 -0.83 -0.94
CA GLN A 291 32.08 -1.24 -0.30
C GLN A 291 32.95 -0.03 0.03
N GLU A 292 33.07 0.94 -0.88
CA GLU A 292 33.80 2.20 -0.65
C GLU A 292 33.18 3.03 0.48
N LEU A 293 31.84 3.13 0.53
CA LEU A 293 31.12 3.81 1.62
C LEU A 293 31.23 3.08 2.97
N PHE A 294 31.25 1.75 2.95
CA PHE A 294 31.45 0.91 4.14
C PHE A 294 32.89 1.03 4.68
N LEU A 295 33.89 1.02 3.79
CA LEU A 295 35.30 1.26 4.11
C LEU A 295 35.52 2.69 4.66
N LYS A 296 34.88 3.71 4.06
CA LYS A 296 34.88 5.09 4.60
C LYS A 296 34.25 5.17 6.00
N ARG A 297 33.18 4.40 6.28
CA ARG A 297 32.56 4.34 7.62
C ARG A 297 33.43 3.59 8.64
N GLN A 298 34.20 2.59 8.23
CA GLN A 298 35.19 1.92 9.06
C GLN A 298 36.39 2.83 9.38
N SER A 299 36.88 3.63 8.42
CA SER A 299 37.99 4.57 8.66
C SER A 299 37.66 5.67 9.68
N LYS A 300 36.37 5.98 9.90
CA LYS A 300 35.91 6.90 10.96
C LYS A 300 35.75 6.24 12.35
N ARG A 301 35.93 4.93 12.43
CA ARG A 301 35.88 4.15 13.68
C ARG A 301 37.12 3.25 13.75
N GLN A 302 38.27 3.82 14.09
CA GLN A 302 39.41 3.02 14.50
C GLN A 302 39.97 3.54 15.83
N HIS A 303 39.66 2.79 16.88
CA HIS A 303 40.69 2.29 17.78
C HIS A 303 40.35 0.84 18.08
N LEU A 304 41.02 -0.08 17.38
CA LEU A 304 41.08 -1.51 17.70
C LEU A 304 42.33 -2.09 17.02
N ASP A 305 42.91 -3.08 17.69
CA ASP A 305 44.31 -3.48 17.65
C ASP A 305 44.78 -4.01 16.28
N LEU A 306 45.93 -3.50 15.81
CA LEU A 306 46.46 -3.73 14.46
C LEU A 306 46.84 -5.21 14.22
N GLU A 307 47.22 -5.94 15.27
CA GLU A 307 47.69 -7.32 15.14
C GLU A 307 46.57 -8.36 14.92
N GLU A 308 45.36 -8.12 15.41
CA GLU A 308 44.24 -9.05 15.16
C GLU A 308 43.68 -8.87 13.74
N THR A 309 43.67 -7.65 13.23
CA THR A 309 43.20 -7.37 11.87
C THR A 309 44.09 -7.97 10.79
N GLU A 310 45.41 -8.00 11.01
CA GLU A 310 46.36 -8.58 10.07
C GLU A 310 46.23 -10.11 10.03
N ARG A 311 46.04 -10.75 11.19
CA ARG A 311 45.81 -12.20 11.31
C ARG A 311 44.54 -12.66 10.59
N VAL A 312 43.44 -11.93 10.75
CA VAL A 312 42.18 -12.25 10.06
C VAL A 312 42.32 -12.09 8.54
N ARG A 313 43.09 -11.10 8.07
CA ARG A 313 43.38 -10.90 6.65
C ARG A 313 44.16 -12.06 6.04
N GLN A 314 45.24 -12.49 6.69
CA GLN A 314 46.04 -13.63 6.26
C GLN A 314 45.21 -14.92 6.21
N THR A 315 44.34 -15.13 7.21
CA THR A 315 43.44 -16.29 7.26
C THR A 315 42.42 -16.28 6.10
N LEU A 316 41.92 -15.11 5.72
CA LEU A 316 40.99 -14.94 4.59
C LEU A 316 41.66 -15.14 3.22
N GLU A 317 42.92 -14.73 3.08
CA GLU A 317 43.70 -14.95 1.86
C GLU A 317 44.05 -16.43 1.66
N GLU A 318 44.45 -17.15 2.71
CA GLU A 318 44.64 -18.60 2.67
C GLU A 318 43.34 -19.36 2.30
N LEU A 319 42.21 -18.94 2.86
CA LEU A 319 40.91 -19.55 2.55
C LEU A 319 40.46 -19.28 1.10
N ASN A 320 40.87 -18.16 0.52
CA ASN A 320 40.60 -17.83 -0.88
C ASN A 320 41.52 -18.60 -1.85
N LEU A 321 42.81 -18.77 -1.51
CA LEU A 321 43.74 -19.60 -2.28
C LEU A 321 43.28 -21.07 -2.36
N LYS A 322 42.85 -21.63 -1.22
CA LYS A 322 42.29 -22.99 -1.12
C LYS A 322 40.98 -23.16 -1.92
N ARG A 323 40.22 -22.08 -2.13
CA ARG A 323 39.00 -22.08 -2.96
C ARG A 323 39.30 -22.00 -4.46
N THR A 324 40.37 -21.30 -4.85
CA THR A 324 40.82 -21.24 -6.25
C THR A 324 41.48 -22.55 -6.70
N GLU A 325 42.21 -23.22 -5.82
CA GLU A 325 42.79 -24.55 -6.11
C GLU A 325 41.70 -25.62 -6.22
N LYS A 326 40.65 -25.58 -5.38
CA LYS A 326 39.48 -26.48 -5.51
C LYS A 326 38.65 -26.25 -6.77
N LYS A 327 38.72 -25.06 -7.39
CA LYS A 327 38.06 -24.77 -8.67
C LYS A 327 38.84 -25.31 -9.88
N LYS A 328 40.18 -25.32 -9.80
CA LYS A 328 41.05 -25.86 -10.87
C LYS A 328 40.98 -27.38 -10.98
N VAL A 329 40.58 -28.09 -9.92
CA VAL A 329 40.44 -29.57 -9.94
C VAL A 329 39.10 -30.03 -10.54
N SER A 330 38.16 -29.12 -10.85
CA SER A 330 36.82 -29.45 -11.35
C SER A 330 36.56 -29.04 -12.81
N GLU A 331 37.58 -28.67 -13.58
CA GLU A 331 37.45 -28.21 -14.99
C GLU A 331 37.85 -29.25 -16.06
N ASP A 332 38.15 -30.50 -15.69
CA ASP A 332 38.45 -31.58 -16.65
C ASP A 332 37.22 -32.49 -16.88
N VAL A 333 36.18 -31.99 -17.54
CA VAL A 333 35.22 -32.80 -18.31
C VAL A 333 34.81 -32.02 -19.55
N GLU A 334 35.33 -32.46 -20.70
CA GLU A 334 35.05 -31.92 -22.02
C GLU A 334 33.54 -31.93 -22.35
N VAL A 335 33.00 -30.77 -22.73
CA VAL A 335 31.81 -30.69 -23.59
C VAL A 335 32.22 -29.87 -24.81
N THR A 336 32.20 -30.55 -25.95
CA THR A 336 32.57 -30.10 -27.28
C THR A 336 31.86 -28.81 -27.69
N THR A 337 32.65 -27.75 -27.91
CA THR A 337 32.21 -26.52 -28.56
C THR A 337 32.34 -26.69 -30.07
N SER A 338 31.21 -26.95 -30.74
CA SER A 338 31.13 -26.77 -32.19
C SER A 338 30.78 -25.31 -32.49
N THR A 339 31.81 -24.59 -32.92
CA THR A 339 31.73 -23.26 -33.53
C THR A 339 30.86 -23.36 -34.78
N SER A 340 29.59 -22.97 -34.70
CA SER A 340 28.82 -22.60 -35.88
C SER A 340 28.50 -21.11 -35.81
N SER A 341 29.18 -20.38 -36.68
CA SER A 341 28.88 -19.01 -37.09
C SER A 341 27.44 -18.94 -37.60
N ARG A 342 26.49 -18.66 -36.70
CA ARG A 342 25.12 -18.35 -37.07
C ARG A 342 24.96 -16.84 -37.19
N LYS A 343 24.87 -16.43 -38.45
CA LYS A 343 24.53 -15.10 -38.97
C LYS A 343 23.66 -14.30 -38.00
N VAL A 344 24.19 -13.14 -37.60
CA VAL A 344 23.43 -12.02 -37.07
C VAL A 344 22.29 -11.73 -38.04
N THR A 345 21.05 -11.89 -37.55
CA THR A 345 19.86 -11.40 -38.24
C THR A 345 19.39 -10.19 -37.43
N ASP A 346 19.39 -9.03 -38.09
CA ASP A 346 18.94 -7.71 -37.60
C ASP A 346 17.42 -7.70 -37.34
N SER A 347 16.91 -8.51 -36.42
CA SER A 347 15.47 -8.54 -36.13
C SER A 347 15.14 -8.13 -34.69
N GLN A 348 14.58 -6.92 -34.59
CA GLN A 348 13.83 -6.32 -33.48
C GLN A 348 14.64 -5.88 -32.25
N VAL A 349 15.22 -4.67 -32.32
CA VAL A 349 15.59 -3.90 -31.11
C VAL A 349 14.30 -3.54 -30.36
N THR A 350 14.07 -4.21 -29.25
CA THR A 350 12.85 -4.13 -28.45
C THR A 350 12.79 -2.90 -27.56
N ASN A 351 11.57 -2.46 -27.25
CA ASN A 351 11.30 -1.23 -26.51
C ASN A 351 11.87 -1.24 -25.08
N ALA A 352 11.83 -2.39 -24.42
CA ALA A 352 12.35 -2.58 -23.07
C ALA A 352 13.87 -2.40 -22.94
N LEU A 353 14.66 -2.88 -23.92
CA LEU A 353 16.12 -2.71 -23.91
C LEU A 353 16.50 -1.24 -24.04
N LYS A 354 15.93 -0.57 -25.05
CA LYS A 354 16.13 0.87 -25.28
C LYS A 354 15.80 1.69 -24.02
N TYR A 355 14.70 1.33 -23.33
CA TYR A 355 14.32 1.96 -22.08
C TYR A 355 15.36 1.80 -20.97
N ILE A 356 15.93 0.60 -20.82
CA ILE A 356 17.01 0.35 -19.84
C ILE A 356 18.26 1.12 -20.20
N ASP A 357 18.65 1.13 -21.46
CA ASP A 357 19.83 1.88 -21.95
C ASP A 357 19.64 3.38 -21.71
N ALA A 358 18.46 3.92 -21.99
CA ALA A 358 18.09 5.31 -21.69
C ALA A 358 18.10 5.60 -20.19
N PHE A 359 17.66 4.65 -19.36
CA PHE A 359 17.76 4.78 -17.91
C PHE A 359 19.23 4.81 -17.46
N GLU A 360 20.08 3.92 -17.96
CA GLU A 360 21.51 3.92 -17.63
C GLU A 360 22.20 5.21 -18.08
N GLU A 361 21.88 5.70 -19.28
CA GLU A 361 22.32 6.99 -19.78
C GLU A 361 21.91 8.10 -18.79
N LEU A 362 20.62 8.17 -18.45
CA LEU A 362 20.06 9.16 -17.52
C LEU A 362 20.74 9.12 -16.14
N GLN A 363 21.11 7.94 -15.63
CA GLN A 363 21.83 7.82 -14.34
C GLN A 363 23.26 8.37 -14.38
N ASN A 364 23.88 8.47 -15.56
CA ASN A 364 25.24 8.99 -15.72
C ASN A 364 25.27 10.48 -16.09
N LEU A 365 24.13 11.09 -16.39
CA LEU A 365 24.04 12.52 -16.69
C LEU A 365 24.18 13.37 -15.42
N THR A 366 24.85 14.51 -15.57
CA THR A 366 25.04 15.54 -14.53
C THR A 366 24.34 16.83 -14.93
N SER A 367 24.40 17.86 -14.08
CA SER A 367 23.85 19.19 -14.35
C SER A 367 24.41 19.88 -15.62
N ALA A 368 25.50 19.39 -16.20
CA ALA A 368 26.03 19.89 -17.46
C ALA A 368 25.21 19.45 -18.69
N ASN A 369 24.48 18.32 -18.60
CA ASN A 369 23.78 17.69 -19.73
C ASN A 369 22.25 17.69 -19.54
N ILE A 370 21.69 18.80 -19.07
CA ILE A 370 20.26 18.92 -18.77
C ILE A 370 19.41 18.70 -20.02
N ASP A 371 19.84 19.21 -21.17
CA ASP A 371 19.04 19.17 -22.40
C ASP A 371 18.85 17.71 -22.87
N ARG A 372 19.90 16.89 -22.77
CA ARG A 372 19.82 15.45 -23.05
C ARG A 372 18.91 14.72 -22.05
N ALA A 373 18.99 15.06 -20.76
CA ALA A 373 18.11 14.48 -19.74
C ALA A 373 16.64 14.80 -20.01
N VAL A 374 16.34 16.05 -20.42
CA VAL A 374 15.00 16.48 -20.82
C VAL A 374 14.50 15.73 -22.05
N SER A 375 15.33 15.59 -23.09
CA SER A 375 14.97 14.81 -24.28
C SER A 375 14.62 13.37 -23.93
N LEU A 376 15.41 12.71 -23.07
CA LEU A 376 15.10 11.35 -22.61
C LEU A 376 13.78 11.29 -21.83
N ILE A 377 13.47 12.27 -20.98
CA ILE A 377 12.20 12.29 -20.24
C ILE A 377 11.00 12.45 -21.18
N LEU A 378 11.12 13.29 -22.22
CA LEU A 378 10.03 13.57 -23.17
C LEU A 378 9.83 12.45 -24.21
N GLN A 379 10.91 11.78 -24.62
CA GLN A 379 10.88 10.67 -25.60
C GLN A 379 10.08 9.46 -25.12
N TYR A 380 10.18 9.15 -23.83
CA TYR A 380 9.61 7.95 -23.23
C TYR A 380 8.20 8.23 -22.67
N GLY A 381 7.20 7.44 -23.12
CA GLY A 381 5.79 7.70 -22.85
C GLY A 381 4.88 6.50 -22.61
N LYS A 382 3.60 6.79 -22.42
CA LYS A 382 2.54 5.80 -22.16
C LYS A 382 2.16 5.14 -23.49
N ILE A 383 2.40 3.83 -23.61
CA ILE A 383 1.85 3.04 -24.71
C ILE A 383 0.46 2.58 -24.28
N ILE A 384 -0.56 2.97 -25.04
CA ILE A 384 -1.92 2.42 -24.88
C ILE A 384 -2.03 1.26 -25.87
N SER A 385 -1.92 0.03 -25.38
CA SER A 385 -2.41 -1.14 -26.11
C SER A 385 -3.85 -1.42 -25.67
N GLU A 386 -4.78 -1.50 -26.62
CA GLU A 386 -6.24 -1.52 -26.42
C GLU A 386 -6.80 -2.78 -25.74
N LYS A 387 -6.00 -3.73 -25.25
CA LYS A 387 -6.55 -5.01 -24.77
C LYS A 387 -5.91 -5.54 -23.50
N TYR A 388 -6.00 -4.77 -22.42
CA TYR A 388 -5.53 -5.06 -21.06
C TYR A 388 -4.04 -4.76 -20.83
N MET A 389 -3.80 -3.89 -19.84
CA MET A 389 -2.50 -3.47 -19.31
C MET A 389 -1.81 -2.31 -20.06
N ILE A 390 -2.05 -1.10 -19.56
CA ILE A 390 -1.30 0.12 -19.93
C ILE A 390 0.18 -0.10 -19.58
N SER A 391 1.07 -0.15 -20.58
CA SER A 391 2.52 -0.10 -20.34
C SER A 391 2.97 1.37 -20.33
N MET A 392 3.24 1.87 -19.13
CA MET A 392 3.69 3.23 -18.91
C MET A 392 5.22 3.26 -18.96
N LEU A 393 5.82 3.30 -20.15
CA LEU A 393 7.27 3.50 -20.34
C LEU A 393 7.61 4.98 -20.13
N CYS A 394 7.33 5.53 -18.95
CA CYS A 394 7.61 6.92 -18.59
C CYS A 394 8.63 6.99 -17.46
N PHE A 395 9.54 7.96 -17.52
CA PHE A 395 10.39 8.27 -16.38
C PHE A 395 9.60 9.06 -15.32
N GLU A 396 9.62 8.54 -14.10
CA GLU A 396 9.07 9.20 -12.92
C GLU A 396 10.20 9.76 -12.05
N LYS A 397 9.83 10.62 -11.09
CA LYS A 397 10.76 11.29 -10.17
C LYS A 397 11.74 10.32 -9.50
N GLU A 398 11.30 9.12 -9.13
CA GLU A 398 12.12 8.10 -8.45
C GLU A 398 13.29 7.59 -9.31
N GLN A 399 13.20 7.73 -10.64
CA GLN A 399 14.22 7.32 -11.59
C GLN A 399 15.20 8.44 -11.91
N ILE A 400 14.87 9.69 -11.61
CA ILE A 400 15.73 10.83 -11.92
C ILE A 400 16.82 11.00 -10.84
N PRO A 401 18.11 11.16 -11.21
CA PRO A 401 19.17 11.54 -10.28
C PRO A 401 18.84 12.80 -9.46
N GLU A 402 19.24 12.80 -8.19
CA GLU A 402 18.91 13.89 -7.26
C GLU A 402 19.46 15.25 -7.71
N GLU A 403 20.65 15.25 -8.33
CA GLU A 403 21.28 16.44 -8.91
C GLU A 403 20.42 17.08 -9.99
N LEU A 404 19.84 16.28 -10.90
CA LEU A 404 18.98 16.76 -11.99
C LEU A 404 17.64 17.28 -11.49
N LEU A 405 17.15 16.78 -10.34
CA LEU A 405 15.91 17.26 -9.71
C LEU A 405 16.03 18.64 -9.05
N SER A 406 17.15 19.34 -9.23
CA SER A 406 17.30 20.78 -8.94
C SER A 406 16.93 21.67 -10.14
N SER A 407 16.83 21.10 -11.35
CA SER A 407 16.59 21.86 -12.58
C SER A 407 15.10 22.09 -12.86
N LYS A 408 14.75 23.35 -13.19
CA LYS A 408 13.39 23.72 -13.62
C LYS A 408 12.96 22.99 -14.89
N LYS A 409 13.86 22.86 -15.88
CA LYS A 409 13.59 22.19 -17.16
C LYS A 409 13.20 20.72 -16.97
N VAL A 410 13.88 20.02 -16.06
CA VAL A 410 13.60 18.60 -15.74
C VAL A 410 12.23 18.44 -15.10
N TRP A 411 11.88 19.30 -14.14
CA TRP A 411 10.54 19.28 -13.53
C TRP A 411 9.43 19.65 -14.52
N GLY A 412 9.67 20.63 -15.41
CA GLY A 412 8.74 20.97 -16.48
C GLY A 412 8.47 19.78 -17.43
N ALA A 413 9.51 19.02 -17.79
CA ALA A 413 9.34 17.80 -18.59
C ALA A 413 8.52 16.72 -17.86
N LEU A 414 8.76 16.52 -16.56
CA LEU A 414 7.99 15.57 -15.74
C LEU A 414 6.51 15.96 -15.58
N LEU A 415 6.21 17.27 -15.55
CA LEU A 415 4.84 17.77 -15.41
C LEU A 415 3.91 17.35 -16.55
N ARG A 416 4.45 17.08 -17.75
CA ARG A 416 3.67 16.60 -18.92
C ARG A 416 2.72 15.46 -18.59
N ARG A 417 3.15 14.56 -17.69
CA ARG A 417 2.51 13.26 -17.43
C ARG A 417 2.26 12.95 -15.97
N MET A 418 2.63 13.85 -15.06
CA MET A 418 2.45 13.64 -13.63
C MET A 418 0.97 13.51 -13.27
N THR A 419 0.58 12.59 -12.38
CA THR A 419 -0.81 12.49 -11.86
C THR A 419 -1.11 13.60 -10.85
N LEU A 420 -2.38 13.97 -10.62
CA LEU A 420 -2.67 15.05 -9.66
C LEU A 420 -2.17 14.75 -8.24
N PRO A 421 -2.23 13.53 -7.66
CA PRO A 421 -1.80 13.32 -6.28
C PRO A 421 -0.27 13.41 -6.16
N THR A 422 0.44 12.98 -7.21
CA THR A 422 1.90 13.14 -7.31
C THR A 422 2.28 14.62 -7.47
N MET A 423 1.49 15.37 -8.24
CA MET A 423 1.65 16.80 -8.45
C MET A 423 1.44 17.58 -7.14
N LEU A 424 0.34 17.32 -6.41
CA LEU A 424 0.03 17.88 -5.10
C LEU A 424 1.14 17.60 -4.08
N LYS A 425 1.67 16.38 -4.05
CA LYS A 425 2.74 15.99 -3.12
C LYS A 425 4.08 16.70 -3.40
N ASN A 426 4.33 17.11 -4.65
CA ASN A 426 5.60 17.68 -5.06
C ASN A 426 5.56 19.20 -5.29
N ILE A 427 4.40 19.86 -5.12
CA ILE A 427 4.23 21.29 -5.43
C ILE A 427 5.20 22.21 -4.69
N GLY A 428 5.44 21.95 -3.39
CA GLY A 428 6.40 22.73 -2.60
C GLY A 428 7.82 22.62 -3.13
N ARG A 429 8.21 21.43 -3.61
CA ARG A 429 9.53 21.21 -4.24
C ARG A 429 9.64 21.95 -5.58
N MET A 430 8.59 21.96 -6.38
CA MET A 430 8.55 22.69 -7.65
C MET A 430 8.57 24.21 -7.44
N SER A 431 7.92 24.69 -6.39
CA SER A 431 7.96 26.12 -6.03
C SER A 431 9.29 26.53 -5.43
N GLY A 432 9.96 25.67 -4.65
CA GLY A 432 11.27 25.96 -4.06
C GLY A 432 12.43 25.97 -5.07
N ILE A 433 12.19 25.52 -6.31
CA ILE A 433 13.12 25.71 -7.44
C ILE A 433 12.66 26.83 -8.37
N ASP A 434 11.68 27.64 -7.96
CA ASP A 434 11.12 28.76 -8.72
C ASP A 434 10.57 28.35 -10.11
N LEU A 435 9.95 27.17 -10.23
CA LEU A 435 9.35 26.71 -11.50
C LEU A 435 8.12 27.54 -11.92
N PHE A 436 7.37 28.07 -10.95
CA PHE A 436 6.11 28.78 -11.16
C PHE A 436 6.27 30.30 -11.18
N ASN A 437 7.50 30.80 -11.38
CA ASN A 437 7.73 32.23 -11.45
C ASN A 437 7.29 32.76 -12.82
N GLU A 438 6.40 33.75 -12.84
CA GLU A 438 5.80 34.33 -14.07
C GLU A 438 6.84 34.98 -15.01
N ALA A 439 8.05 35.26 -14.52
CA ALA A 439 9.15 35.77 -15.34
C ALA A 439 9.88 34.69 -16.18
N ASP A 440 9.57 33.41 -15.98
CA ASP A 440 10.25 32.25 -16.59
C ASP A 440 9.41 31.54 -17.69
N ASP A 441 8.61 32.29 -18.45
CA ASP A 441 7.84 31.80 -19.63
C ASP A 441 8.71 31.03 -20.66
N SER A 442 10.03 31.16 -20.56
CA SER A 442 11.03 30.44 -21.34
C SER A 442 11.02 28.91 -21.18
N VAL A 443 10.59 28.35 -20.05
CA VAL A 443 10.79 26.91 -19.78
C VAL A 443 9.91 26.04 -20.69
N PHE A 444 8.62 26.36 -20.83
CA PHE A 444 7.71 25.57 -21.68
C PHE A 444 7.96 25.82 -23.16
N ASN A 445 8.36 27.04 -23.55
CA ASN A 445 8.86 27.34 -24.90
C ASN A 445 10.08 26.46 -25.27
N TYR A 446 11.08 26.43 -24.39
CA TYR A 446 12.23 25.54 -24.54
C TYR A 446 11.83 24.07 -24.64
N LEU A 447 10.90 23.61 -23.80
CA LEU A 447 10.42 22.22 -23.85
C LEU A 447 9.66 21.91 -25.14
N SER A 448 8.91 22.88 -25.67
CA SER A 448 8.23 22.79 -26.97
C SER A 448 9.24 22.65 -28.10
N ASP A 449 10.31 23.46 -28.10
CA ASP A 449 11.38 23.36 -29.10
C ASP A 449 12.08 22.01 -29.05
N VAL A 450 12.42 21.53 -27.85
CA VAL A 450 13.00 20.18 -27.67
C VAL A 450 12.04 19.11 -28.16
N LEU A 451 10.74 19.25 -27.91
CA LEU A 451 9.73 18.31 -28.39
C LEU A 451 9.65 18.27 -29.91
N SER A 452 9.69 19.43 -30.57
CA SER A 452 9.67 19.50 -32.04
C SER A 452 10.92 18.87 -32.67
N ASN A 453 12.06 18.88 -31.96
CA ASN A 453 13.31 18.27 -32.39
C ASN A 453 13.42 16.76 -32.12
N ILE A 454 12.48 16.18 -31.37
CA ILE A 454 12.44 14.73 -31.14
C ILE A 454 11.81 14.06 -32.36
N THR A 455 12.63 13.32 -33.11
CA THR A 455 12.21 12.65 -34.34
C THR A 455 11.43 11.35 -34.10
N TRP A 456 11.43 10.85 -32.87
CA TRP A 456 10.87 9.55 -32.56
C TRP A 456 10.34 9.46 -31.13
N PHE A 457 9.10 9.00 -31.00
CA PHE A 457 8.38 8.85 -29.73
C PHE A 457 7.97 7.41 -29.51
N PHE A 458 7.97 6.97 -28.25
CA PHE A 458 7.51 5.64 -27.84
C PHE A 458 5.98 5.52 -27.70
N TYR A 459 5.16 6.50 -28.08
CA TYR A 459 3.74 6.57 -27.69
C TYR A 459 2.83 7.28 -28.72
N ASP A 460 1.52 6.99 -28.68
CA ASP A 460 0.46 7.78 -29.35
C ASP A 460 0.05 8.98 -28.47
N ASP A 461 -0.04 10.17 -29.08
CA ASP A 461 -0.07 11.48 -28.40
C ASP A 461 -1.44 11.86 -27.77
N ASP A 462 -2.45 10.99 -27.82
CA ASP A 462 -3.86 11.33 -27.59
C ASP A 462 -4.23 11.70 -26.13
N LYS A 463 -3.33 11.53 -25.14
CA LYS A 463 -3.65 11.72 -23.71
C LYS A 463 -2.52 12.38 -22.89
N ASN A 464 -2.01 13.53 -23.30
CA ASN A 464 -1.15 14.35 -22.42
C ASN A 464 -1.96 15.37 -21.62
N TYR A 465 -1.44 15.72 -20.43
CA TYR A 465 -2.07 16.75 -19.60
C TYR A 465 -1.70 18.17 -20.04
N THR A 466 -0.68 18.33 -20.88
CA THR A 466 -0.01 19.63 -21.14
C THR A 466 0.11 19.89 -22.64
N ASP A 467 -0.22 21.11 -23.04
CA ASP A 467 0.18 21.69 -24.31
C ASP A 467 1.24 22.76 -24.02
N PHE A 468 2.51 22.43 -24.28
CA PHE A 468 3.64 23.33 -23.98
C PHE A 468 3.61 24.63 -24.79
N THR A 469 2.81 24.71 -25.85
CA THR A 469 2.69 25.92 -26.67
C THR A 469 1.68 26.93 -26.13
N ARG A 470 0.74 26.48 -25.28
CA ARG A 470 -0.38 27.29 -24.79
C ARG A 470 -0.44 27.41 -23.28
N ASP A 471 0.18 26.48 -22.56
CA ASP A 471 0.23 26.48 -21.10
C ASP A 471 1.51 27.16 -20.59
N ASP A 472 1.44 27.79 -19.43
CA ASP A 472 2.59 28.02 -18.55
C ASP A 472 2.56 27.03 -17.36
N PRO A 473 3.68 26.81 -16.65
CA PRO A 473 3.72 25.85 -15.55
C PRO A 473 2.67 26.10 -14.46
N ALA A 474 2.35 27.36 -14.16
CA ALA A 474 1.39 27.73 -13.13
C ALA A 474 -0.04 27.58 -13.65
N SER A 475 -0.37 28.07 -14.85
CA SER A 475 -1.70 27.92 -15.46
C SER A 475 -2.04 26.48 -15.74
N LEU A 476 -1.06 25.64 -16.10
CA LEU A 476 -1.27 24.20 -16.19
C LEU A 476 -1.75 23.64 -14.85
N PHE A 477 -1.09 24.02 -13.76
CA PHE A 477 -1.45 23.58 -12.42
C PHE A 477 -2.87 24.02 -12.05
N VAL A 478 -3.20 25.30 -12.31
CA VAL A 478 -4.52 25.89 -12.10
C VAL A 478 -5.59 25.17 -12.93
N ARG A 479 -5.35 24.96 -14.22
CA ARG A 479 -6.26 24.26 -15.14
C ARG A 479 -6.56 22.84 -14.66
N ARG A 480 -5.53 22.14 -14.21
CA ARG A 480 -5.65 20.76 -13.71
C ARG A 480 -6.36 20.65 -12.37
N LEU A 481 -6.18 21.63 -11.48
CA LEU A 481 -6.91 21.69 -10.22
C LEU A 481 -8.38 22.07 -10.40
N ASN A 482 -8.72 22.80 -11.45
CA ASN A 482 -10.10 23.18 -11.76
C ASN A 482 -10.85 22.16 -12.66
N ASP A 483 -10.19 21.05 -13.03
CA ASP A 483 -10.79 20.02 -13.89
C ASP A 483 -11.63 19.03 -13.07
N ILE A 484 -12.94 19.32 -12.97
CA ILE A 484 -13.91 18.57 -12.16
C ILE A 484 -13.94 17.09 -12.54
N GLU A 485 -13.91 16.78 -13.84
CA GLU A 485 -13.98 15.40 -14.33
C GLU A 485 -12.75 14.60 -13.90
N LYS A 486 -11.55 15.19 -13.95
CA LYS A 486 -10.34 14.54 -13.46
C LYS A 486 -10.31 14.38 -11.94
N LEU A 487 -10.79 15.38 -11.20
CA LEU A 487 -10.91 15.28 -9.74
C LEU A 487 -11.83 14.12 -9.35
N LYS A 488 -12.95 13.94 -10.07
CA LYS A 488 -13.87 12.80 -9.91
C LYS A 488 -13.24 11.47 -10.29
N GLN A 489 -12.56 11.39 -11.44
CA GLN A 489 -11.87 10.17 -11.88
C GLN A 489 -10.80 9.71 -10.88
N GLU A 490 -10.09 10.64 -10.25
CA GLU A 490 -9.09 10.33 -9.24
C GLU A 490 -9.63 10.20 -7.80
N ARG A 491 -10.95 10.38 -7.60
CA ARG A 491 -11.65 10.28 -6.30
C ARG A 491 -11.00 11.10 -5.18
N LEU A 492 -10.63 12.35 -5.48
CA LEU A 492 -9.97 13.23 -4.52
C LEU A 492 -10.99 13.87 -3.56
N HIS A 493 -10.92 13.50 -2.28
CA HIS A 493 -11.74 14.12 -1.23
C HIS A 493 -11.28 15.57 -0.93
N PRO A 494 -12.17 16.53 -0.60
CA PRO A 494 -11.81 17.93 -0.29
C PRO A 494 -10.71 18.08 0.77
N LEU A 495 -10.72 17.20 1.77
CA LEU A 495 -9.69 17.11 2.81
C LEU A 495 -8.26 16.91 2.23
N ALA A 496 -8.12 16.15 1.13
CA ALA A 496 -6.82 15.95 0.46
C ALA A 496 -6.28 17.25 -0.15
N ILE A 497 -7.17 18.05 -0.75
CA ILE A 497 -6.87 19.37 -1.30
C ILE A 497 -6.49 20.32 -0.17
N LEU A 498 -7.23 20.31 0.94
CA LEU A 498 -6.91 21.16 2.09
C LEU A 498 -5.56 20.81 2.73
N PHE A 499 -5.23 19.52 2.87
CA PHE A 499 -3.90 19.09 3.30
C PHE A 499 -2.80 19.59 2.36
N ALA A 500 -3.00 19.50 1.05
CA ALA A 500 -2.04 20.00 0.07
C ALA A 500 -1.91 21.53 0.13
N LYS A 501 -3.03 22.24 0.27
CA LYS A 501 -3.09 23.70 0.41
C LYS A 501 -2.32 24.16 1.65
N MET A 502 -2.64 23.65 2.83
CA MET A 502 -1.97 24.07 4.08
C MET A 502 -0.46 23.79 4.05
N ASN A 503 -0.06 22.62 3.52
CA ASN A 503 1.36 22.32 3.35
C ASN A 503 2.03 23.29 2.37
N TYR A 504 1.35 23.70 1.30
CA TYR A 504 1.88 24.63 0.31
C TYR A 504 2.00 26.05 0.85
N GLU A 505 0.96 26.55 1.52
CA GLU A 505 0.90 27.91 2.08
C GLU A 505 1.87 28.13 3.22
N HIS A 506 2.21 27.08 3.97
CA HIS A 506 3.23 27.14 5.01
C HIS A 506 4.62 27.55 4.46
N GLY A 507 4.90 27.28 3.18
CA GLY A 507 6.14 27.74 2.54
C GLY A 507 7.41 27.00 2.96
N HIS A 508 7.32 25.92 3.74
CA HIS A 508 8.48 25.18 4.23
C HIS A 508 8.24 23.66 4.28
N GLU A 509 9.28 22.87 3.99
CA GLU A 509 9.23 21.41 4.02
C GLU A 509 9.34 20.85 5.45
N MET A 510 8.30 20.15 5.93
CA MET A 510 8.26 19.58 7.29
C MET A 510 9.40 18.61 7.66
N ARG A 511 10.00 17.94 6.68
CA ARG A 511 11.08 16.94 6.89
C ARG A 511 12.36 17.29 6.12
N GLY A 512 12.49 18.52 5.66
CA GLY A 512 13.62 19.01 4.88
C GLY A 512 13.95 20.46 5.22
N ASN A 513 14.94 21.03 4.54
CA ASN A 513 15.36 22.43 4.72
C ASN A 513 14.90 23.33 3.57
N ARG A 514 13.92 22.89 2.77
CA ARG A 514 13.46 23.64 1.61
C ARG A 514 12.42 24.66 2.02
N VAL A 515 12.61 25.89 1.55
CA VAL A 515 11.68 27.01 1.69
C VAL A 515 11.19 27.39 0.30
N TRP A 516 9.94 27.79 0.17
CA TRP A 516 9.38 28.34 -1.06
C TRP A 516 8.38 29.46 -0.75
N LYS A 517 8.13 30.31 -1.75
CA LYS A 517 7.11 31.34 -1.67
C LYS A 517 5.83 30.84 -2.37
N PRO A 518 4.68 30.79 -1.68
CA PRO A 518 3.41 30.40 -2.28
C PRO A 518 2.99 31.37 -3.40
N VAL A 519 2.55 30.82 -4.54
CA VAL A 519 2.06 31.60 -5.69
C VAL A 519 0.55 31.84 -5.55
N ARG A 520 0.13 33.10 -5.71
CA ARG A 520 -1.26 33.52 -5.49
C ARG A 520 -2.28 32.84 -6.42
N SER A 521 -1.94 32.66 -7.71
CA SER A 521 -2.82 31.98 -8.68
C SER A 521 -3.10 30.53 -8.27
N ILE A 522 -2.07 29.83 -7.81
CA ILE A 522 -2.16 28.46 -7.30
C ILE A 522 -2.97 28.40 -6.00
N GLN A 523 -2.79 29.35 -5.08
CA GLN A 523 -3.60 29.41 -3.86
C GLN A 523 -5.10 29.56 -4.17
N LYS A 524 -5.46 30.47 -5.09
CA LYS A 524 -6.84 30.60 -5.57
C LYS A 524 -7.37 29.34 -6.24
N ALA A 525 -6.51 28.63 -6.98
CA ALA A 525 -6.90 27.35 -7.58
C ALA A 525 -7.14 26.26 -6.52
N PHE A 526 -6.40 26.26 -5.41
CA PHE A 526 -6.69 25.39 -4.27
C PHE A 526 -8.04 25.71 -3.64
N ASP A 527 -8.40 26.99 -3.51
CA ASP A 527 -9.72 27.40 -3.02
C ASP A 527 -10.84 26.88 -3.91
N ASN A 528 -10.73 27.06 -5.23
CA ASN A 528 -11.72 26.56 -6.17
C ASN A 528 -11.77 25.02 -6.19
N ALA A 529 -10.61 24.36 -6.21
CA ALA A 529 -10.51 22.90 -6.21
C ALA A 529 -11.13 22.27 -4.95
N PHE A 530 -11.01 22.95 -3.80
CA PHE A 530 -11.63 22.50 -2.55
C PHE A 530 -13.15 22.36 -2.72
N TYR A 531 -13.82 23.36 -3.31
CA TYR A 531 -15.26 23.31 -3.54
C TYR A 531 -15.65 22.41 -4.72
N ASN A 532 -14.81 22.30 -5.75
CA ASN A 532 -15.07 21.42 -6.89
C ASN A 532 -14.97 19.92 -6.55
N CYS A 533 -14.24 19.56 -5.49
CA CYS A 533 -14.07 18.19 -5.04
C CYS A 533 -15.30 17.63 -4.31
N PHE A 534 -16.27 18.45 -3.88
CA PHE A 534 -17.45 17.94 -3.19
C PHE A 534 -18.22 16.97 -4.08
N ASP A 535 -18.49 17.32 -5.34
CA ASP A 535 -19.19 16.44 -6.30
C ASP A 535 -18.53 15.05 -6.54
N ALA A 536 -17.29 14.83 -6.08
CA ALA A 536 -16.60 13.54 -6.17
C ALA A 536 -16.87 12.61 -4.98
N VAL A 537 -17.55 13.07 -3.93
CA VAL A 537 -17.87 12.29 -2.73
C VAL A 537 -19.11 11.43 -2.95
N GLU A 538 -19.03 10.15 -2.57
CA GLU A 538 -20.14 9.21 -2.71
C GLU A 538 -21.16 9.37 -1.57
N VAL A 539 -22.46 9.16 -1.88
CA VAL A 539 -23.58 9.31 -0.93
C VAL A 539 -23.94 7.97 -0.30
N THR A 540 -24.22 7.94 1.00
CA THR A 540 -24.64 6.74 1.75
C THR A 540 -26.13 6.69 2.07
N ASN A 541 -26.85 7.83 2.00
CA ASN A 541 -28.26 7.98 2.34
C ASN A 541 -28.58 7.56 3.78
N LYS A 542 -27.67 7.83 4.71
CA LYS A 542 -27.82 7.53 6.14
C LYS A 542 -28.10 8.79 6.95
N GLN A 543 -28.74 8.63 8.11
CA GLN A 543 -28.92 9.74 9.04
C GLN A 543 -27.68 9.90 9.91
N TYR A 544 -26.99 11.04 9.76
CA TYR A 544 -25.77 11.35 10.47
C TYR A 544 -26.02 12.33 11.61
N LEU A 545 -25.40 12.06 12.76
CA LEU A 545 -25.21 13.05 13.81
C LEU A 545 -23.72 13.31 13.96
N ILE A 546 -23.31 14.56 13.72
CA ILE A 546 -21.91 14.97 13.82
C ILE A 546 -21.76 15.81 15.07
N ALA A 547 -21.02 15.31 16.04
CA ALA A 547 -20.65 16.06 17.22
C ALA A 547 -19.21 16.58 17.03
N VAL A 548 -19.01 17.89 17.07
CA VAL A 548 -17.69 18.55 16.97
C VAL A 548 -17.27 19.17 18.29
N ASP A 549 -16.06 18.82 18.73
CA ASP A 549 -15.49 19.27 19.99
C ASP A 549 -15.12 20.75 19.88
N ILE A 550 -15.60 21.52 20.85
CA ILE A 550 -15.24 22.92 21.02
C ILE A 550 -14.78 23.12 22.47
N SER A 551 -14.04 22.15 23.02
CA SER A 551 -13.26 22.36 24.24
C SER A 551 -12.10 23.32 23.98
N ALA A 552 -11.55 23.87 25.06
CA ALA A 552 -10.70 25.07 25.11
C ALA A 552 -9.86 25.29 23.85
N SER A 553 -9.97 26.49 23.26
CA SER A 553 -9.41 26.91 21.96
C SER A 553 -8.02 26.38 21.59
N ASP A 554 -7.15 26.20 22.59
CA ASP A 554 -5.76 25.80 22.38
C ASP A 554 -5.58 24.36 21.87
N SER A 555 -6.56 23.49 22.04
CA SER A 555 -6.43 22.08 21.69
C SER A 555 -6.99 21.72 20.32
N MET A 556 -8.10 22.32 19.89
CA MET A 556 -8.66 22.16 18.55
C MET A 556 -7.98 23.05 17.49
N ASP A 557 -7.35 24.16 17.89
CA ASP A 557 -6.45 24.92 17.02
C ASP A 557 -5.02 24.32 16.97
N SER A 558 -4.78 23.22 17.69
CA SER A 558 -3.55 22.46 17.54
C SER A 558 -3.49 21.75 16.18
N PHE A 559 -2.26 21.53 15.70
CA PHE A 559 -2.05 20.83 14.44
C PHE A 559 -2.30 19.33 14.59
N VAL A 560 -3.04 18.75 13.63
CA VAL A 560 -3.18 17.30 13.50
C VAL A 560 -1.78 16.68 13.39
N GLN A 561 -1.56 15.61 14.15
CA GLN A 561 -0.24 15.03 14.37
C GLN A 561 0.61 14.82 13.09
N GLY A 562 1.63 15.65 12.91
CA GLY A 562 2.58 15.55 11.79
C GLY A 562 2.11 16.19 10.49
N THR A 563 1.13 17.08 10.55
CA THR A 563 0.62 17.89 9.44
C THR A 563 0.53 19.36 9.84
N MET A 564 0.28 20.26 8.89
CA MET A 564 0.09 21.70 9.12
C MET A 564 -1.40 22.10 9.20
N LEU A 565 -2.30 21.11 9.27
CA LEU A 565 -3.74 21.34 9.31
C LEU A 565 -4.21 21.42 10.76
N ALA A 566 -4.98 22.46 11.12
CA ALA A 566 -5.60 22.54 12.45
C ALA A 566 -6.70 21.48 12.60
N CYS A 567 -6.88 20.95 13.82
CA CYS A 567 -7.93 19.95 14.09
C CYS A 567 -9.33 20.52 13.81
N SER A 568 -9.57 21.79 14.14
CA SER A 568 -10.81 22.52 13.84
C SER A 568 -11.10 22.60 12.33
N GLN A 569 -10.09 22.89 11.51
CA GLN A 569 -10.20 22.90 10.04
C GLN A 569 -10.50 21.52 9.46
N ALA A 570 -9.85 20.47 9.98
CA ALA A 570 -10.10 19.10 9.56
C ALA A 570 -11.53 18.66 9.90
N ALA A 571 -12.00 19.00 11.10
CA ALA A 571 -13.35 18.68 11.56
C ALA A 571 -14.44 19.41 10.77
N ALA A 572 -14.27 20.71 10.56
CA ALA A 572 -15.17 21.52 9.74
C ALA A 572 -15.25 20.99 8.30
N THR A 573 -14.11 20.65 7.70
CA THR A 573 -14.06 20.12 6.31
C THR A 573 -14.78 18.79 6.17
N LEU A 574 -14.57 17.86 7.11
CA LEU A 574 -15.27 16.57 7.10
C LEU A 574 -16.77 16.76 7.28
N SER A 575 -17.17 17.66 8.19
CA SER A 575 -18.58 17.96 8.46
C SER A 575 -19.25 18.62 7.26
N MET A 576 -18.57 19.59 6.63
CA MET A 576 -19.03 20.25 5.42
C MET A 576 -19.25 19.24 4.27
N ALA A 577 -18.32 18.29 4.08
CA ALA A 577 -18.46 17.25 3.07
C ALA A 577 -19.70 16.37 3.30
N LEU A 578 -20.01 16.03 4.55
CA LEU A 578 -21.21 15.25 4.86
C LEU A 578 -22.49 16.08 4.68
N ILE A 579 -22.52 17.32 5.18
CA ILE A 579 -23.69 18.22 5.09
C ILE A 579 -24.04 18.53 3.63
N GLN A 580 -23.05 18.64 2.76
CA GLN A 580 -23.28 18.93 1.34
C GLN A 580 -23.94 17.76 0.61
N HIS A 581 -23.53 16.51 0.89
CA HIS A 581 -23.95 15.32 0.15
C HIS A 581 -25.10 14.53 0.77
N GLU A 582 -25.17 14.47 2.09
CA GLU A 582 -26.23 13.76 2.79
C GLU A 582 -27.41 14.71 3.05
N GLU A 583 -28.63 14.19 2.94
CA GLU A 583 -29.84 14.99 3.16
C GLU A 583 -30.12 15.21 4.65
N ASN A 584 -29.72 14.25 5.50
CA ASN A 584 -30.08 14.22 6.92
C ASN A 584 -28.82 14.20 7.79
N VAL A 585 -28.27 15.39 8.05
CA VAL A 585 -27.11 15.58 8.94
C VAL A 585 -27.49 16.54 10.05
N VAL A 586 -27.29 16.11 11.30
CA VAL A 586 -27.49 16.94 12.50
C VAL A 586 -26.12 17.34 13.07
N PRO A 587 -25.63 18.56 12.79
CA PRO A 587 -24.38 19.05 13.36
C PRO A 587 -24.60 19.63 14.75
N LEU A 588 -23.88 19.08 15.73
CA LEU A 588 -23.88 19.52 17.12
C LEU A 588 -22.46 19.91 17.54
N ALA A 589 -22.40 20.98 18.32
CA ALA A 589 -21.26 21.37 19.12
C ALA A 589 -21.28 20.61 20.44
N PHE A 590 -20.20 19.94 20.83
CA PHE A 590 -20.10 19.31 22.14
C PHE A 590 -19.04 19.97 23.04
N SER A 591 -19.49 20.35 24.24
CA SER A 591 -18.66 20.84 25.34
C SER A 591 -19.22 20.26 26.66
N ASN A 592 -19.43 21.08 27.71
CA ASN A 592 -20.20 20.68 28.89
C ASN A 592 -21.69 20.46 28.59
N PHE A 593 -22.18 21.00 27.47
CA PHE A 593 -23.54 20.84 26.95
C PHE A 593 -23.47 20.67 25.43
N LEU A 594 -24.54 20.12 24.85
CA LEU A 594 -24.71 20.07 23.40
C LEU A 594 -25.44 21.32 22.93
N ALA A 595 -24.91 21.95 21.89
CA ALA A 595 -25.56 23.05 21.21
C ALA A 595 -25.69 22.71 19.71
N PRO A 596 -26.82 23.02 19.05
CA PRO A 596 -26.91 22.88 17.61
C PRO A 596 -25.94 23.85 16.94
N LEU A 597 -25.26 23.38 15.90
CA LEU A 597 -24.47 24.24 15.01
C LEU A 597 -25.35 24.65 13.85
N GLU A 598 -25.52 25.95 13.63
CA GLU A 598 -26.23 26.50 12.47
C GLU A 598 -25.36 26.42 11.21
N TRP A 599 -24.86 25.22 10.89
CA TRP A 599 -24.08 24.99 9.68
C TRP A 599 -24.99 24.72 8.50
N ASP A 600 -24.77 25.44 7.41
CA ASP A 600 -25.56 25.34 6.18
C ASP A 600 -24.67 25.02 4.96
N LYS A 601 -25.27 24.39 3.95
CA LYS A 601 -24.62 23.95 2.71
C LYS A 601 -24.00 25.11 1.91
N PHE A 602 -24.49 26.33 2.11
CA PHE A 602 -24.03 27.53 1.40
C PHE A 602 -22.92 28.30 2.14
N MET A 603 -22.58 27.90 3.36
CA MET A 603 -21.54 28.57 4.14
C MET A 603 -20.14 28.20 3.65
N SER A 604 -19.23 29.17 3.74
CA SER A 604 -17.80 28.99 3.48
C SER A 604 -17.08 28.33 4.65
N LEU A 605 -15.91 27.73 4.39
CA LEU A 605 -15.07 27.15 5.46
C LEU A 605 -14.74 28.16 6.58
N GLY A 606 -14.58 29.45 6.24
CA GLY A 606 -14.32 30.50 7.22
C GLY A 606 -15.51 30.78 8.15
N GLU A 607 -16.73 30.73 7.62
CA GLU A 607 -17.97 30.89 8.40
C GLU A 607 -18.19 29.68 9.31
N TYR A 608 -17.95 28.45 8.83
CA TYR A 608 -17.96 27.24 9.64
C TYR A 608 -17.06 27.35 10.88
N LEU A 609 -15.83 27.84 10.69
CA LEU A 609 -14.85 28.03 11.77
C LEU A 609 -15.18 29.20 12.69
N SER A 610 -15.86 30.24 12.18
CA SER A 610 -16.26 31.38 13.01
C SER A 610 -17.46 31.03 13.88
N ALA A 611 -18.40 30.23 13.35
CA ALA A 611 -19.56 29.74 14.09
C ALA A 611 -19.15 28.89 15.31
N THR A 612 -18.11 28.04 15.17
CA THR A 612 -17.62 27.23 16.30
C THR A 612 -16.88 28.05 17.35
N LYS A 613 -16.15 29.10 16.97
CA LYS A 613 -15.42 29.98 17.91
C LYS A 613 -16.32 30.80 18.84
N ASN A 614 -17.58 31.01 18.45
CA ASN A 614 -18.53 31.81 19.25
C ASN A 614 -19.16 31.02 20.41
N LEU A 615 -18.84 29.74 20.56
CA LEU A 615 -19.45 28.84 21.56
C LEU A 615 -18.58 28.72 22.82
N ILE A 616 -19.26 28.49 23.96
CA ILE A 616 -18.61 28.45 25.28
C ILE A 616 -17.89 27.12 25.49
N TYR A 617 -16.63 27.21 25.90
CA TYR A 617 -15.72 26.08 26.11
C TYR A 617 -16.02 25.29 27.40
N GLY A 618 -15.86 23.97 27.36
CA GLY A 618 -16.12 23.07 28.49
C GLY A 618 -15.36 21.74 28.40
N LYS A 619 -15.55 20.87 29.40
CA LYS A 619 -15.05 19.48 29.36
C LYS A 619 -15.93 18.64 28.45
N THR A 620 -15.32 17.67 27.81
CA THR A 620 -15.89 16.82 26.75
C THR A 620 -16.36 15.49 27.31
N ASP A 621 -17.63 15.17 27.05
CA ASP A 621 -18.21 13.85 27.33
C ASP A 621 -18.76 13.27 26.02
N CYS A 622 -18.06 12.26 25.50
CA CYS A 622 -18.41 11.61 24.24
C CYS A 622 -19.69 10.75 24.32
N ALA A 623 -20.28 10.55 25.50
CA ALA A 623 -21.58 9.88 25.64
C ALA A 623 -22.77 10.82 25.35
N LEU A 624 -22.59 12.14 25.50
CA LEU A 624 -23.67 13.12 25.39
C LEU A 624 -24.44 13.07 24.06
N PRO A 625 -23.81 12.95 22.88
CA PRO A 625 -24.55 12.97 21.60
C PRO A 625 -25.60 11.86 21.51
N MET A 626 -25.29 10.67 22.06
CA MET A 626 -26.20 9.54 22.08
C MET A 626 -27.35 9.78 23.07
N CYS A 627 -27.05 10.29 24.27
CA CYS A 627 -28.09 10.62 25.25
C CYS A 627 -29.05 11.70 24.73
N TRP A 628 -28.53 12.74 24.07
CA TRP A 628 -29.33 13.80 23.48
C TRP A 628 -30.26 13.27 22.37
N ALA A 629 -29.78 12.34 21.55
CA ALA A 629 -30.61 11.73 20.51
C ALA A 629 -31.78 10.94 21.11
N ILE A 630 -31.58 10.25 22.24
CA ILE A 630 -32.65 9.57 23.00
C ILE A 630 -33.64 10.60 23.55
N GLU A 631 -33.15 11.63 24.24
CA GLU A 631 -33.98 12.66 24.88
C GLU A 631 -34.86 13.43 23.88
N ASN A 632 -34.34 13.67 22.68
CA ASN A 632 -35.04 14.39 21.61
C ASN A 632 -35.77 13.45 20.62
N ALA A 633 -35.74 12.14 20.86
CA ALA A 633 -36.30 11.11 19.98
C ALA A 633 -35.85 11.26 18.50
N VAL A 634 -34.57 11.58 18.30
CA VAL A 634 -33.97 11.73 16.97
C VAL A 634 -33.37 10.40 16.53
N TYR A 635 -33.85 9.87 15.41
CA TYR A 635 -33.27 8.69 14.78
C TYR A 635 -31.96 9.07 14.07
N VAL A 636 -30.95 8.25 14.30
CA VAL A 636 -29.58 8.42 13.81
C VAL A 636 -29.02 7.04 13.49
N ASP A 637 -28.50 6.87 12.28
CA ASP A 637 -27.80 5.67 11.83
C ASP A 637 -26.31 5.72 12.19
N VAL A 638 -25.69 6.89 12.11
CA VAL A 638 -24.23 7.06 12.27
C VAL A 638 -23.92 8.28 13.13
N PHE A 639 -23.28 8.03 14.28
CA PHE A 639 -22.69 9.05 15.14
C PHE A 639 -21.23 9.26 14.76
N ILE A 640 -20.84 10.50 14.49
CA ILE A 640 -19.45 10.89 14.26
C ILE A 640 -19.05 11.91 15.33
N ILE A 641 -18.12 11.54 16.19
CA ILE A 641 -17.59 12.38 17.26
C ILE A 641 -16.18 12.82 16.88
N LEU A 642 -15.95 14.12 16.72
CA LEU A 642 -14.67 14.70 16.35
C LEU A 642 -14.05 15.38 17.57
N THR A 643 -13.02 14.77 18.18
CA THR A 643 -12.37 15.23 19.41
C THR A 643 -10.85 15.35 19.25
N ASP A 644 -10.21 16.13 20.11
CA ASP A 644 -8.78 16.39 20.05
C ASP A 644 -8.02 15.21 20.65
N ASN A 645 -8.35 14.77 21.88
CA ASN A 645 -7.93 13.56 22.59
C ASN A 645 -8.34 13.61 24.08
N ASP A 646 -8.89 14.73 24.58
CA ASP A 646 -9.32 14.85 25.96
C ASP A 646 -10.72 14.25 26.07
N VAL A 647 -10.82 12.98 26.50
CA VAL A 647 -12.12 12.35 26.76
C VAL A 647 -12.28 12.23 28.26
N SER A 648 -13.09 13.12 28.84
CA SER A 648 -13.44 13.01 30.26
C SER A 648 -14.65 12.11 30.42
N VAL A 649 -14.44 10.88 30.89
CA VAL A 649 -15.54 9.97 31.25
C VAL A 649 -16.11 10.44 32.59
N LYS A 650 -17.08 11.36 32.57
CA LYS A 650 -17.73 11.84 33.80
C LYS A 650 -18.90 10.95 34.22
N SER A 651 -19.67 10.42 33.25
CA SER A 651 -20.96 9.79 33.50
C SER A 651 -21.06 8.35 32.97
N MET A 652 -20.80 8.14 31.69
CA MET A 652 -20.98 6.86 30.99
C MET A 652 -19.90 6.68 29.92
N LYS A 653 -19.50 5.43 29.65
CA LYS A 653 -18.56 5.17 28.54
C LYS A 653 -19.31 5.30 27.20
N PRO A 654 -18.66 5.81 26.14
CA PRO A 654 -19.29 5.92 24.82
C PRO A 654 -19.82 4.58 24.28
N SER A 655 -19.13 3.47 24.59
CA SER A 655 -19.53 2.11 24.24
C SER A 655 -20.85 1.67 24.91
N ASP A 656 -21.09 2.14 26.14
CA ASP A 656 -22.31 1.82 26.87
C ASP A 656 -23.44 2.74 26.40
N ALA A 657 -23.15 4.01 26.14
CA ALA A 657 -24.12 4.99 25.65
C ALA A 657 -24.68 4.62 24.26
N ILE A 658 -23.84 4.15 23.33
CA ILE A 658 -24.34 3.70 22.02
C ILE A 658 -25.19 2.42 22.15
N ARG A 659 -24.83 1.50 23.06
CA ARG A 659 -25.65 0.31 23.32
C ARG A 659 -27.02 0.72 23.87
N TRP A 660 -27.03 1.65 24.83
CA TRP A 660 -28.26 2.17 25.39
C TRP A 660 -29.13 2.85 24.34
N TYR A 661 -28.55 3.65 23.45
CA TYR A 661 -29.27 4.24 22.31
C TYR A 661 -29.90 3.17 21.40
N ARG A 662 -29.15 2.12 21.03
CA ARG A 662 -29.65 1.02 20.18
C ARG A 662 -30.86 0.32 20.83
N GLU A 663 -30.80 0.10 22.15
CA GLU A 663 -31.86 -0.55 22.93
C GLU A 663 -33.10 0.34 23.07
N GLN A 664 -32.93 1.64 23.33
CA GLN A 664 -34.07 2.55 23.55
C GLN A 664 -34.77 2.97 22.25
N MET A 665 -34.02 3.18 21.18
CA MET A 665 -34.53 3.68 19.90
C MET A 665 -34.88 2.57 18.89
N ASP A 666 -34.63 1.30 19.23
CA ASP A 666 -34.79 0.13 18.36
C ASP A 666 -34.01 0.24 17.03
N VAL A 667 -32.78 0.77 17.11
CA VAL A 667 -31.87 0.92 15.97
C VAL A 667 -30.62 0.05 16.18
N PRO A 668 -30.69 -1.29 16.00
CA PRO A 668 -29.61 -2.20 16.36
C PRO A 668 -28.31 -1.98 15.57
N ASN A 669 -28.43 -1.39 14.37
CA ASN A 669 -27.32 -1.15 13.44
C ASN A 669 -26.68 0.24 13.60
N ALA A 670 -27.04 1.02 14.61
CA ALA A 670 -26.49 2.36 14.79
C ALA A 670 -24.97 2.30 15.03
N LYS A 671 -24.22 3.09 14.27
CA LYS A 671 -22.75 3.09 14.26
C LYS A 671 -22.19 4.27 15.03
N LEU A 672 -21.07 4.05 15.71
CA LEU A 672 -20.33 5.09 16.43
C LEU A 672 -18.91 5.19 15.87
N ILE A 673 -18.55 6.36 15.38
CA ILE A 673 -17.21 6.71 14.91
C ILE A 673 -16.66 7.82 15.81
N VAL A 674 -15.52 7.57 16.46
CA VAL A 674 -14.83 8.57 17.28
C VAL A 674 -13.49 8.90 16.62
N ILE A 675 -13.27 10.15 16.22
CA ILE A 675 -12.03 10.61 15.60
C ILE A 675 -11.27 11.48 16.60
N ALA A 676 -10.16 10.96 17.11
CA ALA A 676 -9.23 11.65 18.01
C ALA A 676 -8.06 12.25 17.22
N MET A 677 -7.96 13.57 17.13
CA MET A 677 -7.08 14.26 16.18
C MET A 677 -5.62 14.45 16.63
N SER A 678 -5.34 14.52 17.93
CA SER A 678 -4.07 15.03 18.49
C SER A 678 -3.19 13.99 19.22
N GLY A 679 -3.68 12.78 19.54
CA GLY A 679 -2.83 11.81 20.25
C GLY A 679 -3.51 10.53 20.69
N LYS A 680 -2.81 9.69 21.47
CA LYS A 680 -3.33 8.41 21.98
C LYS A 680 -4.09 8.64 23.28
N SER A 681 -5.37 8.30 23.32
CA SER A 681 -6.08 8.06 24.59
C SER A 681 -5.97 6.58 24.99
N GLU A 682 -6.32 6.29 26.24
CA GLU A 682 -6.69 4.94 26.67
C GLU A 682 -7.80 4.40 25.74
N SER A 683 -7.85 3.09 25.51
CA SER A 683 -8.71 2.48 24.48
C SER A 683 -10.19 2.80 24.72
N LEU A 684 -10.69 3.83 24.04
CA LEU A 684 -12.12 4.16 23.95
C LEU A 684 -12.89 3.12 23.15
N ALA A 685 -12.19 2.38 22.28
CA ALA A 685 -12.78 1.36 21.45
C ALA A 685 -13.17 0.13 22.28
N ASN A 686 -14.35 -0.40 21.98
CA ASN A 686 -14.78 -1.71 22.47
C ASN A 686 -14.55 -2.76 21.37
N PRO A 687 -13.55 -3.66 21.50
CA PRO A 687 -13.25 -4.67 20.49
C PRO A 687 -14.40 -5.65 20.21
N SER A 688 -15.34 -5.80 21.16
CA SER A 688 -16.50 -6.66 21.00
C SER A 688 -17.63 -6.03 20.20
N ASP A 689 -17.60 -4.72 19.95
CA ASP A 689 -18.66 -4.03 19.20
C ASP A 689 -18.26 -3.87 17.71
N PRO A 690 -18.98 -4.52 16.78
CA PRO A 690 -18.76 -4.38 15.32
C PRO A 690 -19.05 -2.99 14.79
N ASN A 691 -20.01 -2.31 15.40
CA ASN A 691 -20.56 -1.03 14.96
C ASN A 691 -19.87 0.17 15.64
N MET A 692 -18.69 -0.03 16.23
CA MET A 692 -17.85 1.04 16.79
C MET A 692 -16.49 1.13 16.09
N LEU A 693 -16.06 2.34 15.72
CA LEU A 693 -14.77 2.63 15.09
C LEU A 693 -14.11 3.83 15.79
N VAL A 694 -12.84 3.69 16.17
CA VAL A 694 -12.05 4.78 16.73
C VAL A 694 -10.88 5.10 15.79
N ILE A 695 -10.78 6.35 15.35
CA ILE A 695 -9.76 6.82 14.41
C ILE A 695 -8.80 7.75 15.16
N TYR A 696 -7.50 7.45 15.12
CA TYR A 696 -6.45 8.30 15.68
C TYR A 696 -5.70 9.05 14.57
N GLY A 697 -5.76 10.37 14.63
CA GLY A 697 -5.22 11.33 13.68
C GLY A 697 -6.08 11.46 12.42
N MET A 698 -5.71 12.40 11.55
CA MET A 698 -6.39 12.63 10.27
C MET A 698 -5.40 12.49 9.11
N ASN A 699 -5.84 11.87 8.01
CA ASN A 699 -5.11 11.81 6.75
C ASN A 699 -6.12 11.84 5.57
N PRO A 700 -5.67 12.04 4.32
CA PRO A 700 -6.56 12.02 3.15
C PRO A 700 -7.35 10.71 2.92
N SER A 701 -6.97 9.60 3.55
CA SER A 701 -7.62 8.30 3.42
C SER A 701 -8.74 8.07 4.45
N VAL A 702 -8.80 8.85 5.54
CA VAL A 702 -9.80 8.69 6.62
C VAL A 702 -11.24 8.78 6.11
N PRO A 703 -11.62 9.74 5.24
CA PRO A 703 -13.00 9.81 4.72
C PRO A 703 -13.44 8.54 4.00
N GLN A 704 -12.56 7.91 3.21
CA GLN A 704 -12.86 6.63 2.58
C GLN A 704 -13.09 5.52 3.61
N VAL A 705 -12.28 5.48 4.68
CA VAL A 705 -12.45 4.48 5.76
C VAL A 705 -13.79 4.68 6.49
N ILE A 706 -14.22 5.92 6.71
CA ILE A 706 -15.54 6.22 7.28
C ILE A 706 -16.64 5.71 6.36
N TYR A 707 -16.57 6.05 5.08
CA TYR A 707 -17.54 5.63 4.08
C TYR A 707 -17.63 4.09 4.00
N ASP A 708 -16.49 3.41 3.93
CA ASP A 708 -16.46 1.96 3.88
C ASP A 708 -17.04 1.35 5.17
N PHE A 709 -16.73 1.91 6.34
CA PHE A 709 -17.26 1.43 7.62
C PHE A 709 -18.79 1.60 7.72
N VAL A 710 -19.33 2.73 7.26
CA VAL A 710 -20.78 2.96 7.21
C VAL A 710 -21.48 1.94 6.32
N ARG A 711 -20.81 1.46 5.27
CA ARG A 711 -21.31 0.42 4.36
C ARG A 711 -20.95 -1.03 4.74
N ASP A 712 -20.49 -1.28 5.96
CA ASP A 712 -20.06 -2.61 6.43
C ASP A 712 -18.91 -3.22 5.62
N PHE A 713 -18.11 -2.34 5.02
CA PHE A 713 -17.04 -2.63 4.06
C PHE A 713 -17.52 -3.49 2.88
N GLN A 714 -18.79 -3.35 2.48
CA GLN A 714 -19.32 -4.01 1.29
C GLN A 714 -18.94 -3.23 0.03
N PRO A 715 -18.56 -3.92 -1.06
CA PRO A 715 -18.19 -3.26 -2.31
C PRO A 715 -19.38 -2.49 -2.91
N THR A 716 -19.11 -1.34 -3.52
CA THR A 716 -20.07 -0.68 -4.40
C THR A 716 -20.23 -1.53 -5.66
N HIS A 717 -21.47 -1.84 -6.04
CA HIS A 717 -21.75 -2.44 -7.34
C HIS A 717 -21.60 -1.42 -8.47
#